data_AF-A0A8N5EZI7-F1
#
_entry.id   AF-A0A8N5EZI7-F1
#
_cell.length_a   1.000
_cell.length_b   1.000
_cell.length_c   1.000
_cell.angle_alpha   90.00
_cell.angle_beta   90.00
_cell.angle_gamma   90.00
#
_symmetry.space_group_name_H-M   'P 1'
#
loop_
_entity.id
_entity.type
_entity.pdbx_description
1 polymer ?
#
loop_
_entity_poly.entity_id
_entity_poly.type
_entity_poly.pdbx_seq_one_letter_code
_entity_poly.pdbx_strand_id
1 'polypeptide(L)'
;MDICGTASSKGDPSRGISAWKPPFPRSSRPKRDTEEVEFPREASGCWLSTPRGAVSFDVHATPAVTVHMIHSPATKPSLDARWPLDPDIEVVVTIDATSRTVDDNQVKISYYDREGRELAVAWLYLTCVEVSLDVDWSRSGRVKSKGKDKDKAKWTWGPDGQGAVLLVNCDRDSPGAGGTDSGQADIRTPADLQDMSVMLLRTEGPSAIFAEYPVVLHVPESDADKVRVFHAVRGDAYPLYKPVLGPDKLSYVLDQAGHGDSTFYVEGLAFPDRGFSGLVSFSASLLEVPHKDSPGTPIFTDTVVFRVAPWIMTPNTQQPLEVFVCRMAGRRMCRAVRDFLYAQTVQAPLEVYSEWLSVGHVDEFLTFVPALDRKGFRLLLASPNACYKLFKEKQQQGHGEATQFIGSSGARGWDVEGWDGSSGSFPQRCIDWNRDLLKQELGLSEQDRVDIPQLFILTNSRADALFPDMQPGFINPPRPPGAAPEGAMAQQRRVQLSTQRPGSAVCVLGTELALDVCGNADFGEIRAPIGNADFGEIRVPVGNADFGEIRALIRNDDFGEIRARTTPGQRRHRSHRGPAPSPLPSGEVSLDADVTRSGAVSRTLLDKASWTWGPDGHGAVLLVNCDRDDPGAEGLDNEDSAVRSYNDLQDMAQLVLRARGPRATFAGHRLLRHSVTEDNVELEMFKAVLGGSKLSYTVRPSRHQHESVFYVEGLAFPDVAFSGLVSLHVTLLESPGKGLLESPIFTDSVVFRVAPWIMTPNTAPPLEVFVCSVDKNGEFGAAVGALAERAQVPLTVCPAPQNQQDRWIQDEVEFGYIQAPHKTLPVVFDSPRDRGLKDFPVRSILGPDFGYVARQAPEGTSSLDSFGNLEVSPPVTVQGKEYPLGRILIGSSFPREGGRRMAKAVRDFLVAQKVQAPVELFSDWLSVGHVDEFLSFVPAPDRKGFRLLLASPSACYQLLREKQEEGFGEAAMFQGLDRVPKPTINAILADEELRKFNDYAQSCISWNRDILKRSLGLAEPDILDIPQLFQSNADSEAEAFFPDMVNMLVLGRHLGIPKPFGPVVGGRCCLEQRVRELLEPLGLSCTFIDDFFSYHVLLGEVHCGTNVRRKPFAFKWWHVVP
;
A
#
# COMPACT_ATOMS: atom_id res chain seq x y z
N MET A 1 10.03 -29.39 57.62
CA MET A 1 10.88 -30.36 58.34
C MET A 1 11.78 -31.04 57.31
N ASP A 2 12.98 -30.49 57.13
CA ASP A 2 14.29 -31.15 57.37
C ASP A 2 14.59 -32.53 56.72
N ILE A 3 15.79 -32.84 56.19
CA ILE A 3 17.08 -32.11 56.07
C ILE A 3 18.01 -32.75 55.00
N CYS A 4 18.86 -31.93 54.35
CA CYS A 4 20.18 -32.14 53.64
C CYS A 4 20.56 -33.37 52.76
N GLY A 5 21.38 -33.11 51.72
CA GLY A 5 22.06 -34.15 50.90
C GLY A 5 23.07 -33.74 49.79
N THR A 6 24.06 -32.87 50.08
CA THR A 6 25.41 -32.73 49.43
C THR A 6 25.70 -32.98 47.91
N ALA A 7 26.06 -31.88 47.21
CA ALA A 7 27.35 -31.56 46.52
C ALA A 7 27.93 -32.28 45.25
N SER A 8 28.32 -31.43 44.27
CA SER A 8 29.48 -31.52 43.31
C SER A 8 29.44 -32.53 42.12
N SER A 9 30.23 -32.42 41.02
CA SER A 9 30.74 -31.28 40.20
C SER A 9 31.53 -31.81 38.96
N LYS A 10 31.55 -31.07 37.82
CA LYS A 10 32.45 -31.25 36.62
C LYS A 10 32.24 -32.56 35.80
N GLY A 11 32.63 -32.68 34.52
CA GLY A 11 33.21 -31.74 33.54
C GLY A 11 33.69 -32.46 32.26
N ASP A 12 33.76 -31.73 31.14
CA ASP A 12 34.24 -32.17 29.79
C ASP A 12 35.70 -32.68 29.78
N PRO A 13 36.15 -33.48 28.78
CA PRO A 13 37.08 -32.88 27.81
C PRO A 13 37.06 -33.41 26.35
N SER A 14 37.34 -32.48 25.43
CA SER A 14 37.76 -32.67 24.03
C SER A 14 39.20 -33.20 23.79
N ARG A 15 39.47 -33.64 22.53
CA ARG A 15 40.75 -33.66 21.73
C ARG A 15 41.32 -35.04 21.28
N GLY A 16 41.50 -35.20 19.95
CA GLY A 16 42.84 -35.26 19.34
C GLY A 16 43.42 -36.56 18.71
N ILE A 17 43.69 -36.50 17.39
CA ILE A 17 44.92 -36.96 16.68
C ILE A 17 45.06 -38.44 16.17
N SER A 18 45.16 -38.53 14.82
CA SER A 18 45.91 -39.45 13.91
C SER A 18 45.70 -40.98 13.78
N ALA A 19 45.43 -41.37 12.52
CA ALA A 19 46.01 -42.48 11.74
C ALA A 19 45.81 -43.97 12.12
N TRP A 20 45.40 -44.80 11.13
CA TRP A 20 46.17 -45.94 10.56
C TRP A 20 45.39 -46.63 9.39
N LYS A 21 46.11 -47.14 8.37
CA LYS A 21 45.66 -48.12 7.32
C LYS A 21 45.91 -49.56 7.84
N PRO A 22 45.62 -50.73 7.17
CA PRO A 22 45.34 -51.05 5.74
C PRO A 22 44.16 -52.09 5.58
N PRO A 23 44.00 -52.97 4.55
CA PRO A 23 44.77 -53.22 3.32
C PRO A 23 44.03 -53.36 1.96
N PHE A 24 44.83 -53.30 0.90
CA PHE A 24 44.50 -53.68 -0.49
C PHE A 24 44.58 -55.20 -0.72
N PRO A 25 43.97 -55.68 -1.83
CA PRO A 25 44.75 -56.50 -2.77
C PRO A 25 45.07 -55.82 -4.11
N ARG A 26 46.30 -56.11 -4.54
CA ARG A 26 46.96 -55.94 -5.86
C ARG A 26 46.24 -56.73 -6.98
N SER A 27 46.59 -56.67 -8.27
CA SER A 27 47.18 -55.65 -9.17
C SER A 27 47.49 -56.33 -10.53
N SER A 28 47.31 -55.67 -11.68
CA SER A 28 48.11 -55.97 -12.88
C SER A 28 48.11 -54.81 -13.90
N ARG A 29 49.30 -54.25 -14.15
CA ARG A 29 49.68 -53.61 -15.42
C ARG A 29 50.43 -54.67 -16.25
N PRO A 30 50.37 -54.66 -17.59
CA PRO A 30 51.31 -53.86 -18.42
C PRO A 30 50.56 -53.18 -19.60
N LYS A 31 51.15 -52.40 -20.53
CA LYS A 31 52.51 -51.90 -20.78
C LYS A 31 52.37 -50.57 -21.57
N ARG A 32 53.42 -49.75 -21.62
CA ARG A 32 53.58 -48.76 -22.71
C ARG A 32 54.37 -49.44 -23.83
N ASP A 33 54.03 -49.13 -25.07
CA ASP A 33 55.01 -49.02 -26.15
C ASP A 33 54.84 -47.63 -26.78
N THR A 34 55.96 -47.03 -27.16
CA THR A 34 56.07 -45.65 -27.67
C THR A 34 56.47 -45.67 -29.12
N GLU A 35 55.80 -44.89 -29.97
CA GLU A 35 56.42 -44.33 -31.17
C GLU A 35 56.23 -42.82 -31.17
N GLU A 36 57.35 -42.10 -31.33
CA GLU A 36 57.35 -40.67 -31.65
C GLU A 36 57.17 -40.54 -33.16
N VAL A 37 56.22 -39.71 -33.61
CA VAL A 37 56.25 -39.12 -34.96
C VAL A 37 55.91 -37.64 -34.87
N GLU A 38 56.72 -36.88 -35.60
CA GLU A 38 56.87 -35.43 -35.67
C GLU A 38 55.56 -34.61 -35.76
N PHE A 39 55.60 -33.40 -35.20
CA PHE A 39 54.59 -32.36 -35.45
C PHE A 39 54.66 -31.86 -36.91
N PRO A 40 53.60 -32.00 -37.73
CA PRO A 40 53.40 -31.13 -38.86
C PRO A 40 52.91 -29.78 -38.33
N ARG A 41 53.60 -28.69 -38.70
CA ARG A 41 53.00 -27.36 -38.66
C ARG A 41 51.93 -27.27 -39.75
N GLU A 42 50.69 -27.61 -39.43
CA GLU A 42 49.57 -27.07 -40.20
C GLU A 42 49.08 -25.78 -39.55
N ALA A 43 48.85 -24.78 -40.41
CA ALA A 43 48.44 -23.46 -39.99
C ALA A 43 47.06 -23.50 -39.32
N SER A 44 46.72 -22.39 -38.66
CA SER A 44 45.36 -22.03 -38.25
C SER A 44 44.34 -22.28 -39.37
N GLY A 45 43.78 -23.49 -39.40
CA GLY A 45 42.78 -23.93 -40.35
C GLY A 45 41.45 -23.32 -39.99
N CYS A 46 41.18 -22.12 -40.50
CA CYS A 46 39.81 -21.62 -40.56
C CYS A 46 39.03 -22.62 -41.42
N TRP A 47 38.07 -23.34 -40.82
CA TRP A 47 37.33 -24.40 -41.49
C TRP A 47 36.52 -23.80 -42.64
N LEU A 48 37.00 -23.97 -43.88
CA LEU A 48 36.36 -23.46 -45.08
C LEU A 48 35.06 -24.24 -45.33
N SER A 49 33.94 -23.60 -45.05
CA SER A 49 32.59 -24.09 -45.36
C SER A 49 32.36 -24.24 -46.87
N THR A 50 32.95 -23.35 -47.67
CA THR A 50 32.75 -23.23 -49.12
C THR A 50 33.81 -23.99 -49.95
N PRO A 51 33.43 -24.90 -50.87
CA PRO A 51 34.37 -25.53 -51.81
C PRO A 51 34.96 -24.55 -52.82
N ARG A 52 36.25 -24.71 -53.17
CA ARG A 52 36.89 -23.89 -54.22
C ARG A 52 36.17 -24.03 -55.55
N GLY A 53 35.76 -22.89 -56.13
CA GLY A 53 35.09 -22.84 -57.43
C GLY A 53 33.56 -22.94 -57.37
N ALA A 54 32.98 -23.12 -56.17
CA ALA A 54 31.55 -22.95 -55.98
C ALA A 54 31.12 -21.49 -56.24
N VAL A 55 29.96 -21.30 -56.85
CA VAL A 55 29.34 -19.98 -57.09
C VAL A 55 27.87 -19.92 -56.68
N SER A 56 27.25 -21.06 -56.39
CA SER A 56 25.86 -21.14 -55.91
C SER A 56 25.67 -22.35 -55.00
N PHE A 57 24.59 -22.34 -54.22
CA PHE A 57 24.24 -23.40 -53.29
C PHE A 57 22.72 -23.62 -53.20
N ASP A 58 22.33 -24.81 -52.74
CA ASP A 58 20.96 -25.17 -52.36
C ASP A 58 20.94 -25.73 -50.93
N VAL A 59 19.88 -25.43 -50.18
CA VAL A 59 19.66 -25.90 -48.80
C VAL A 59 18.41 -26.76 -48.73
N HIS A 60 18.52 -27.93 -48.11
CA HIS A 60 17.40 -28.81 -47.79
C HIS A 60 17.46 -29.22 -46.32
N ALA A 61 16.30 -29.30 -45.67
CA ALA A 61 16.22 -29.66 -44.25
C ALA A 61 15.06 -30.63 -43.96
N THR A 62 15.07 -31.27 -42.79
CA THR A 62 13.95 -32.10 -42.31
C THR A 62 12.70 -31.25 -42.04
N PRO A 63 11.48 -31.82 -42.13
CA PRO A 63 10.23 -31.03 -42.08
C PRO A 63 9.96 -30.21 -40.82
N ALA A 64 10.70 -30.43 -39.71
CA ALA A 64 10.60 -29.65 -38.49
C ALA A 64 11.61 -28.48 -38.42
N VAL A 65 12.50 -28.37 -39.42
CA VAL A 65 13.51 -27.32 -39.54
C VAL A 65 13.08 -26.34 -40.63
N THR A 66 12.76 -25.12 -40.24
CA THR A 66 12.47 -24.02 -41.15
C THR A 66 13.79 -23.35 -41.56
N VAL A 67 14.01 -23.19 -42.86
CA VAL A 67 15.19 -22.50 -43.42
C VAL A 67 14.77 -21.11 -43.87
N HIS A 68 15.38 -20.09 -43.28
CA HIS A 68 15.23 -18.68 -43.65
C HIS A 68 16.46 -18.23 -44.43
N MET A 69 16.23 -17.64 -45.59
CA MET A 69 17.25 -17.02 -46.42
C MET A 69 17.15 -15.51 -46.22
N ILE A 70 18.07 -14.92 -45.47
CA ILE A 70 18.15 -13.47 -45.31
C ILE A 70 19.00 -12.95 -46.46
N HIS A 71 18.45 -12.05 -47.27
CA HIS A 71 19.10 -11.55 -48.47
C HIS A 71 18.60 -10.14 -48.84
N SER A 72 19.39 -9.38 -49.60
CA SER A 72 18.93 -8.10 -50.17
C SER A 72 17.88 -8.33 -51.28
N PRO A 73 16.96 -7.39 -51.56
CA PRO A 73 16.04 -7.51 -52.69
C PRO A 73 16.73 -7.65 -54.05
N ALA A 74 17.99 -7.24 -54.18
CA ALA A 74 18.80 -7.35 -55.38
C ALA A 74 19.46 -8.73 -55.55
N THR A 75 19.69 -9.47 -54.47
CA THR A 75 20.30 -10.82 -54.49
C THR A 75 19.27 -11.95 -54.47
N LYS A 76 17.97 -11.64 -54.58
CA LYS A 76 16.90 -12.64 -54.68
C LYS A 76 16.94 -13.37 -56.03
N PRO A 77 17.11 -14.70 -56.09
CA PRO A 77 17.00 -15.44 -57.35
C PRO A 77 15.56 -15.38 -57.91
N SER A 78 15.43 -15.53 -59.23
CA SER A 78 14.13 -15.76 -59.86
C SER A 78 13.51 -17.06 -59.33
N LEU A 79 12.18 -17.20 -59.42
CA LEU A 79 11.56 -18.52 -59.22
C LEU A 79 12.32 -19.56 -60.07
N ASP A 80 12.66 -20.68 -59.44
CA ASP A 80 13.41 -21.83 -59.97
C ASP A 80 14.94 -21.64 -60.18
N ALA A 81 15.59 -20.60 -59.63
CA ALA A 81 17.05 -20.45 -59.62
C ALA A 81 17.69 -20.67 -58.23
N ARG A 82 18.90 -21.25 -58.20
CA ARG A 82 19.71 -21.51 -56.98
C ARG A 82 20.21 -20.22 -56.34
N TRP A 83 20.54 -20.26 -55.05
CA TRP A 83 21.10 -19.11 -54.34
C TRP A 83 22.57 -18.89 -54.72
N PRO A 84 23.00 -17.66 -55.08
CA PRO A 84 24.41 -17.37 -55.31
C PRO A 84 25.19 -17.41 -54.00
N LEU A 85 26.49 -17.71 -54.08
CA LEU A 85 27.41 -17.52 -52.95
C LEU A 85 27.81 -16.05 -52.88
N ASP A 86 27.10 -15.31 -52.03
CA ASP A 86 27.19 -13.86 -51.87
C ASP A 86 27.30 -13.52 -50.37
N PRO A 87 28.17 -12.57 -49.95
CA PRO A 87 28.27 -12.16 -48.55
C PRO A 87 26.99 -11.52 -47.97
N ASP A 88 26.10 -10.97 -48.81
CA ASP A 88 24.80 -10.41 -48.40
C ASP A 88 23.70 -11.49 -48.23
N ILE A 89 24.06 -12.78 -48.31
CA ILE A 89 23.13 -13.90 -48.09
C ILE A 89 23.52 -14.67 -46.82
N GLU A 90 22.61 -14.68 -45.84
CA GLU A 90 22.73 -15.46 -44.62
C GLU A 90 21.69 -16.57 -44.56
N VAL A 91 22.13 -17.78 -44.19
CA VAL A 91 21.26 -18.95 -44.02
C VAL A 91 21.02 -19.15 -42.54
N VAL A 92 19.79 -18.90 -42.10
CA VAL A 92 19.38 -19.09 -40.70
C VAL A 92 18.41 -20.26 -40.64
N VAL A 93 18.64 -21.20 -39.73
CA VAL A 93 17.69 -22.30 -39.48
C VAL A 93 17.06 -22.16 -38.10
N THR A 94 15.75 -22.40 -38.04
CA THR A 94 14.96 -22.44 -36.79
C THR A 94 14.24 -23.78 -36.70
N ILE A 95 14.23 -24.38 -35.51
CA ILE A 95 13.45 -25.60 -35.24
C ILE A 95 12.25 -25.20 -34.36
N ASP A 96 11.06 -25.61 -34.78
CA ASP A 96 9.79 -25.26 -34.11
C ASP A 96 9.22 -26.43 -33.27
N ALA A 97 10.00 -27.49 -33.03
CA ALA A 97 9.65 -28.62 -32.17
C ALA A 97 10.88 -29.26 -31.48
N THR A 98 10.69 -29.79 -30.28
CA THR A 98 11.70 -30.56 -29.53
C THR A 98 12.00 -31.92 -30.16
N SER A 99 13.27 -32.36 -30.07
CA SER A 99 13.73 -33.66 -30.57
C SER A 99 13.26 -34.80 -29.66
N ARG A 100 12.89 -35.93 -30.27
CA ARG A 100 12.46 -37.15 -29.57
C ARG A 100 13.60 -38.13 -29.34
N THR A 101 14.60 -38.10 -30.21
CA THR A 101 15.85 -38.84 -30.08
C THR A 101 17.01 -37.93 -30.45
N VAL A 102 18.21 -38.23 -29.96
CA VAL A 102 19.43 -37.50 -30.36
C VAL A 102 19.62 -37.62 -31.88
N ASP A 103 19.94 -36.49 -32.51
CA ASP A 103 20.25 -36.31 -33.94
C ASP A 103 19.12 -36.69 -34.92
N ASP A 104 17.86 -36.44 -34.54
CA ASP A 104 16.67 -36.73 -35.35
C ASP A 104 16.36 -35.71 -36.46
N ASN A 105 16.95 -34.51 -36.43
CA ASN A 105 16.81 -33.49 -37.46
C ASN A 105 18.09 -33.30 -38.28
N GLN A 106 17.96 -32.90 -39.56
CA GLN A 106 19.10 -32.82 -40.49
C GLN A 106 18.98 -31.63 -41.44
N VAL A 107 20.11 -30.97 -41.70
CA VAL A 107 20.27 -29.96 -42.76
C VAL A 107 21.36 -30.42 -43.74
N LYS A 108 21.05 -30.38 -45.04
CA LYS A 108 21.94 -30.65 -46.17
C LYS A 108 22.18 -29.34 -46.93
N ILE A 109 23.44 -28.93 -47.07
CA ILE A 109 23.84 -27.86 -47.99
C ILE A 109 24.63 -28.45 -49.15
N SER A 110 24.26 -28.12 -50.38
CA SER A 110 24.87 -28.63 -51.61
C SER A 110 25.45 -27.46 -52.40
N TYR A 111 26.71 -27.55 -52.80
CA TYR A 111 27.44 -26.46 -53.47
C TYR A 111 27.68 -26.75 -54.95
N TYR A 112 27.58 -25.73 -55.83
CA TYR A 112 27.62 -25.89 -57.28
C TYR A 112 28.59 -24.92 -57.98
N ASP A 113 29.22 -25.38 -59.08
CA ASP A 113 30.05 -24.54 -59.96
C ASP A 113 29.26 -23.72 -60.97
N ARG A 114 29.97 -22.93 -61.81
CA ARG A 114 29.39 -22.07 -62.86
C ARG A 114 28.67 -22.87 -63.96
N GLU A 115 29.00 -24.15 -64.11
CA GLU A 115 28.35 -25.07 -65.04
C GLU A 115 27.18 -25.84 -64.38
N GLY A 116 26.87 -25.56 -63.11
CA GLY A 116 25.75 -26.12 -62.36
C GLY A 116 25.97 -27.51 -61.77
N ARG A 117 27.21 -28.03 -61.76
CA ARG A 117 27.59 -29.36 -61.23
C ARG A 117 27.80 -29.31 -59.73
N GLU A 118 27.36 -30.35 -59.01
CA GLU A 118 27.54 -30.46 -57.55
C GLU A 118 29.02 -30.74 -57.22
N LEU A 119 29.64 -29.87 -56.42
CA LEU A 119 31.04 -29.95 -56.02
C LEU A 119 31.24 -30.66 -54.68
N ALA A 120 30.36 -30.39 -53.71
CA ALA A 120 30.39 -31.01 -52.39
C ALA A 120 29.04 -30.83 -51.67
N VAL A 121 28.86 -31.61 -50.60
CA VAL A 121 27.72 -31.54 -49.69
C VAL A 121 28.21 -31.46 -48.24
N ALA A 122 27.64 -30.56 -47.46
CA ALA A 122 27.77 -30.54 -46.00
C ALA A 122 26.49 -31.07 -45.35
N TRP A 123 26.64 -31.88 -44.29
CA TRP A 123 25.54 -32.42 -43.48
C TRP A 123 25.69 -31.96 -42.04
N LEU A 124 24.60 -31.46 -41.46
CA LEU A 124 24.49 -31.07 -40.06
C LEU A 124 23.31 -31.80 -39.42
N TYR A 125 23.60 -32.62 -38.42
CA TYR A 125 22.60 -33.26 -37.56
C TYR A 125 22.27 -32.33 -36.40
N LEU A 126 20.98 -32.26 -36.04
CA LEU A 126 20.47 -31.32 -35.04
C LEU A 126 19.65 -32.07 -33.99
N THR A 127 19.95 -31.79 -32.72
CA THR A 127 19.12 -32.18 -31.57
C THR A 127 18.53 -30.90 -30.98
N CYS A 128 17.21 -30.75 -31.02
CA CYS A 128 16.51 -29.61 -30.42
C CYS A 128 16.06 -29.95 -28.99
N VAL A 129 16.44 -29.11 -28.03
CA VAL A 129 15.95 -29.19 -26.64
C VAL A 129 15.19 -27.91 -26.29
N GLU A 130 14.29 -27.95 -25.32
CA GLU A 130 13.78 -26.74 -24.67
C GLU A 130 14.50 -26.57 -23.34
N VAL A 131 15.06 -25.38 -23.12
CA VAL A 131 15.51 -24.92 -21.80
C VAL A 131 14.93 -23.53 -21.64
N SER A 132 14.09 -23.33 -20.62
CA SER A 132 13.48 -22.02 -20.35
C SER A 132 13.48 -21.74 -18.86
N LEU A 133 14.10 -20.64 -18.45
CA LEU A 133 14.01 -20.10 -17.10
C LEU A 133 12.90 -19.05 -17.08
N ASP A 134 11.76 -19.35 -16.49
CA ASP A 134 10.60 -18.48 -16.46
C ASP A 134 10.32 -17.93 -15.07
N VAL A 135 9.86 -16.69 -15.06
CA VAL A 135 9.45 -15.90 -13.89
C VAL A 135 8.16 -15.18 -14.22
N ASP A 136 7.54 -14.52 -13.25
CA ASP A 136 6.41 -13.62 -13.50
C ASP A 136 6.86 -12.29 -14.14
N TRP A 137 7.42 -12.36 -15.35
CA TRP A 137 7.87 -11.20 -16.12
C TRP A 137 6.72 -10.23 -16.42
N SER A 138 5.47 -10.72 -16.36
CA SER A 138 4.24 -9.94 -16.58
C SER A 138 3.71 -9.23 -15.33
N ARG A 139 4.31 -9.43 -14.14
CA ARG A 139 3.84 -8.87 -12.85
C ARG A 139 2.38 -9.24 -12.57
N SER A 140 2.02 -10.47 -12.92
CA SER A 140 0.68 -11.09 -12.88
C SER A 140 0.47 -12.05 -11.70
N GLY A 141 1.47 -12.19 -10.82
CA GLY A 141 1.50 -13.16 -9.72
C GLY A 141 1.69 -14.62 -10.16
N ARG A 142 1.97 -14.89 -11.45
CA ARG A 142 2.09 -16.27 -11.98
C ARG A 142 3.21 -16.41 -12.99
N VAL A 143 4.11 -17.36 -12.74
CA VAL A 143 5.09 -17.80 -13.73
C VAL A 143 4.39 -18.52 -14.88
N LYS A 144 4.49 -17.97 -16.08
CA LYS A 144 3.95 -18.55 -17.32
C LYS A 144 5.09 -18.88 -18.26
N SER A 145 4.93 -19.93 -19.09
CA SER A 145 5.79 -20.10 -20.26
C SER A 145 5.72 -18.86 -21.14
N LYS A 146 6.87 -18.44 -21.66
CA LYS A 146 6.97 -17.26 -22.53
C LYS A 146 6.26 -17.51 -23.88
N GLY A 147 5.42 -16.56 -24.30
CA GLY A 147 5.05 -16.38 -25.71
C GLY A 147 6.12 -15.60 -26.47
N LYS A 148 6.31 -15.87 -27.77
CA LYS A 148 7.54 -15.53 -28.54
C LYS A 148 8.04 -14.05 -28.43
N ASP A 149 7.17 -13.06 -28.17
CA ASP A 149 7.46 -11.62 -28.37
C ASP A 149 8.04 -10.79 -27.18
N LYS A 150 8.49 -11.38 -26.05
CA LYS A 150 8.84 -10.59 -24.84
C LYS A 150 10.20 -10.90 -24.19
N ASP A 151 10.93 -9.86 -23.79
CA ASP A 151 12.30 -9.95 -23.30
C ASP A 151 12.39 -10.01 -21.77
N LYS A 152 12.70 -11.19 -21.24
CA LYS A 152 12.78 -11.49 -19.80
C LYS A 152 14.18 -11.27 -19.18
N ALA A 153 15.19 -11.03 -20.01
CA ALA A 153 16.52 -10.62 -19.57
C ALA A 153 16.59 -9.10 -19.26
N LYS A 154 15.45 -8.41 -19.34
CA LYS A 154 15.30 -7.00 -18.99
C LYS A 154 14.22 -6.81 -17.95
N TRP A 155 14.40 -5.71 -17.24
CA TRP A 155 13.35 -5.11 -16.44
C TRP A 155 13.17 -3.65 -16.86
N THR A 156 11.95 -3.24 -17.19
CA THR A 156 11.64 -1.89 -17.68
C THR A 156 10.62 -1.16 -16.81
N TRP A 157 10.85 0.14 -16.61
CA TRP A 157 9.95 1.03 -15.89
C TRP A 157 8.68 1.35 -16.70
N GLY A 158 7.61 1.71 -16.00
CA GLY A 158 6.34 2.15 -16.57
C GLY A 158 5.23 1.10 -16.53
N PRO A 159 3.98 1.49 -16.83
CA PRO A 159 2.80 0.63 -16.77
C PRO A 159 2.81 -0.49 -17.83
N ASP A 160 3.38 -0.23 -19.02
CA ASP A 160 3.65 -1.25 -20.05
C ASP A 160 5.00 -1.99 -19.84
N GLY A 161 5.68 -1.66 -18.74
CA GLY A 161 6.99 -2.20 -18.37
C GLY A 161 6.93 -3.68 -17.99
N GLN A 162 8.03 -4.38 -18.24
CA GLN A 162 8.14 -5.84 -18.16
C GLN A 162 9.27 -6.25 -17.22
N GLY A 163 9.32 -7.52 -16.83
CA GLY A 163 10.29 -8.07 -15.89
C GLY A 163 9.69 -8.28 -14.50
N ALA A 164 10.17 -9.32 -13.81
CA ALA A 164 9.61 -9.77 -12.54
C ALA A 164 9.97 -8.83 -11.38
N VAL A 165 9.17 -8.85 -10.31
CA VAL A 165 9.42 -8.07 -9.09
C VAL A 165 9.69 -9.03 -7.96
N LEU A 166 10.72 -8.76 -7.16
CA LEU A 166 11.12 -9.54 -6.00
C LEU A 166 10.89 -8.71 -4.73
N LEU A 167 10.26 -9.32 -3.73
CA LEU A 167 10.12 -8.70 -2.40
C LEU A 167 11.33 -9.01 -1.53
N VAL A 168 11.62 -8.13 -0.59
CA VAL A 168 12.54 -8.41 0.51
C VAL A 168 11.73 -9.10 1.59
N ASN A 169 12.11 -10.33 1.96
CA ASN A 169 11.39 -11.18 2.92
C ASN A 169 11.69 -10.73 4.38
N CYS A 170 11.31 -9.49 4.71
CA CYS A 170 11.70 -8.78 5.92
C CYS A 170 10.69 -8.83 7.07
N ASP A 171 9.73 -9.72 6.98
CA ASP A 171 8.72 -10.07 7.98
C ASP A 171 9.04 -11.40 8.69
N ARG A 172 8.06 -12.04 9.34
CA ARG A 172 8.26 -13.16 10.28
C ARG A 172 7.00 -14.04 10.43
N ASP A 173 6.89 -15.02 9.55
CA ASP A 173 5.83 -16.03 9.49
C ASP A 173 5.97 -17.14 10.53
N SER A 174 7.20 -17.46 10.93
CA SER A 174 7.51 -18.57 11.84
C SER A 174 7.52 -18.11 13.31
N PRO A 175 6.44 -18.28 14.11
CA PRO A 175 6.29 -17.52 15.37
C PRO A 175 7.28 -17.95 16.46
N GLY A 176 7.70 -19.22 16.44
CA GLY A 176 8.67 -19.78 17.39
C GLY A 176 10.14 -19.37 17.15
N ALA A 177 10.43 -18.57 16.12
CA ALA A 177 11.79 -18.32 15.65
C ALA A 177 12.15 -16.82 15.70
N GLY A 178 13.20 -16.44 16.42
CA GLY A 178 13.55 -15.02 16.60
C GLY A 178 14.28 -14.39 15.40
N GLY A 179 13.78 -13.24 14.93
CA GLY A 179 14.33 -12.49 13.78
C GLY A 179 13.30 -12.28 12.68
N THR A 180 13.72 -11.76 11.53
CA THR A 180 12.97 -11.81 10.27
C THR A 180 13.28 -13.11 9.51
N ASP A 181 12.44 -13.52 8.58
CA ASP A 181 12.61 -14.80 7.86
C ASP A 181 13.78 -14.79 6.88
N SER A 182 14.03 -13.67 6.19
CA SER A 182 15.31 -13.39 5.51
C SER A 182 16.55 -13.67 6.38
N GLY A 183 16.44 -13.55 7.71
CA GLY A 183 17.50 -13.84 8.68
C GLY A 183 17.73 -15.33 8.97
N GLN A 184 16.92 -16.24 8.44
CA GLN A 184 16.95 -17.68 8.73
C GLN A 184 16.93 -18.51 7.44
N ALA A 185 17.69 -19.61 7.37
CA ALA A 185 17.89 -20.38 6.13
C ALA A 185 17.07 -21.68 6.05
N ASP A 186 16.18 -21.93 7.01
CA ASP A 186 15.28 -23.09 7.03
C ASP A 186 13.87 -22.65 6.63
N ILE A 187 13.28 -23.29 5.60
CA ILE A 187 11.82 -23.22 5.39
C ILE A 187 11.17 -24.14 6.42
N ARG A 188 10.41 -23.55 7.33
CA ARG A 188 9.77 -24.20 8.47
C ARG A 188 8.26 -24.28 8.31
N THR A 189 7.65 -23.36 7.56
CA THR A 189 6.23 -23.36 7.27
C THR A 189 5.95 -23.16 5.77
N PRO A 190 4.73 -23.48 5.30
CA PRO A 190 4.26 -23.09 3.97
C PRO A 190 3.91 -21.59 3.84
N ALA A 191 3.97 -20.81 4.92
CA ALA A 191 3.81 -19.35 4.86
C ALA A 191 5.12 -18.73 4.33
N ASP A 192 6.27 -19.16 4.86
CA ASP A 192 7.62 -18.71 4.42
C ASP A 192 7.85 -18.81 2.89
N LEU A 193 7.04 -19.59 2.16
CA LEU A 193 7.09 -19.77 0.70
C LEU A 193 6.25 -18.75 -0.10
N GLN A 194 5.39 -17.95 0.54
CA GLN A 194 4.45 -17.04 -0.11
C GLN A 194 5.08 -15.67 -0.42
N ASP A 195 5.99 -15.21 0.44
CA ASP A 195 6.77 -13.98 0.25
C ASP A 195 7.98 -14.18 -0.67
N MET A 196 8.19 -15.42 -1.11
CA MET A 196 9.15 -15.80 -2.13
C MET A 196 8.53 -15.79 -3.53
N SER A 197 9.21 -15.14 -4.47
CA SER A 197 8.87 -15.20 -5.89
C SER A 197 9.20 -16.56 -6.49
N VAL A 198 8.25 -17.17 -7.18
CA VAL A 198 8.49 -18.46 -7.87
C VAL A 198 9.31 -18.24 -9.14
N MET A 199 10.26 -19.14 -9.40
CA MET A 199 11.04 -19.25 -10.63
C MET A 199 11.02 -20.71 -11.11
N LEU A 200 10.67 -20.92 -12.38
CA LEU A 200 10.53 -22.26 -12.97
C LEU A 200 11.62 -22.48 -14.02
N LEU A 201 12.33 -23.60 -13.92
CA LEU A 201 13.25 -24.05 -14.96
C LEU A 201 12.64 -25.23 -15.70
N ARG A 202 12.22 -25.02 -16.95
CA ARG A 202 11.74 -26.08 -17.84
C ARG A 202 12.90 -26.70 -18.60
N THR A 203 12.88 -28.02 -18.71
CA THR A 203 13.83 -28.77 -19.54
C THR A 203 13.10 -29.89 -20.29
N GLU A 204 13.06 -29.82 -21.61
CA GLU A 204 12.45 -30.84 -22.48
C GLU A 204 13.45 -31.31 -23.55
N GLY A 205 13.49 -32.61 -23.82
CA GLY A 205 14.35 -33.22 -24.81
C GLY A 205 14.80 -34.64 -24.41
N PRO A 206 15.62 -35.32 -25.22
CA PRO A 206 16.07 -36.67 -24.92
C PRO A 206 16.98 -36.67 -23.69
N SER A 207 16.56 -37.27 -22.57
CA SER A 207 17.26 -37.11 -21.26
C SER A 207 18.75 -37.48 -21.26
N ALA A 208 19.18 -38.36 -22.18
CA ALA A 208 20.59 -38.68 -22.40
C ALA A 208 21.46 -37.46 -22.75
N ILE A 209 20.92 -36.44 -23.43
CA ILE A 209 21.69 -35.26 -23.85
C ILE A 209 22.13 -34.40 -22.65
N PHE A 210 21.32 -34.32 -21.59
CA PHE A 210 21.63 -33.50 -20.42
C PHE A 210 22.72 -34.09 -19.52
N ALA A 211 23.15 -35.32 -19.75
CA ALA A 211 24.32 -35.92 -19.09
C ALA A 211 25.66 -35.41 -19.68
N GLU A 212 25.66 -35.03 -20.96
CA GLU A 212 26.81 -34.43 -21.66
C GLU A 212 26.68 -32.90 -21.73
N TYR A 213 25.45 -32.38 -21.65
CA TYR A 213 25.11 -30.96 -21.62
C TYR A 213 24.35 -30.58 -20.33
N PRO A 214 25.02 -30.50 -19.16
CA PRO A 214 24.36 -30.17 -17.91
C PRO A 214 23.74 -28.76 -17.91
N VAL A 215 22.56 -28.65 -17.30
CA VAL A 215 21.91 -27.36 -17.02
C VAL A 215 22.34 -26.86 -15.65
N VAL A 216 22.86 -25.64 -15.61
CA VAL A 216 23.33 -24.99 -14.38
C VAL A 216 22.53 -23.72 -14.14
N LEU A 217 21.85 -23.66 -12.99
CA LEU A 217 21.23 -22.44 -12.48
C LEU A 217 22.26 -21.67 -11.66
N HIS A 218 22.44 -20.38 -11.92
CA HIS A 218 23.40 -19.54 -11.21
C HIS A 218 22.89 -18.11 -10.98
N VAL A 219 23.48 -17.47 -9.97
CA VAL A 219 23.27 -16.08 -9.58
C VAL A 219 24.63 -15.37 -9.60
N PRO A 220 24.75 -14.12 -10.09
CA PRO A 220 25.98 -13.36 -9.98
C PRO A 220 26.41 -13.18 -8.51
N GLU A 221 27.71 -13.17 -8.26
CA GLU A 221 28.28 -12.94 -6.93
C GLU A 221 27.85 -11.58 -6.33
N SER A 222 27.60 -10.58 -7.18
CA SER A 222 27.09 -9.25 -6.80
C SER A 222 25.65 -9.24 -6.28
N ASP A 223 24.87 -10.26 -6.65
CA ASP A 223 23.43 -10.34 -6.38
C ASP A 223 23.16 -11.35 -5.25
N ALA A 224 24.11 -12.26 -5.01
CA ALA A 224 23.97 -13.41 -4.11
C ALA A 224 23.80 -13.04 -2.63
N ASP A 225 24.35 -11.91 -2.16
CA ASP A 225 24.08 -11.41 -0.81
C ASP A 225 22.74 -10.67 -0.68
N LYS A 226 22.04 -10.43 -1.80
CA LYS A 226 20.74 -9.76 -1.90
C LYS A 226 19.57 -10.71 -2.07
N VAL A 227 19.82 -12.01 -2.30
CA VAL A 227 18.77 -13.00 -2.61
C VAL A 227 19.08 -14.37 -2.01
N ARG A 228 18.07 -15.21 -1.85
CA ARG A 228 18.24 -16.65 -1.59
C ARG A 228 17.26 -17.45 -2.44
N VAL A 229 17.66 -18.64 -2.87
CA VAL A 229 16.86 -19.51 -3.75
C VAL A 229 16.78 -20.92 -3.18
N PHE A 230 15.57 -21.46 -3.08
CA PHE A 230 15.29 -22.81 -2.59
C PHE A 230 14.74 -23.71 -3.69
N HIS A 231 15.24 -24.94 -3.81
CA HIS A 231 14.76 -25.95 -4.75
C HIS A 231 13.83 -26.95 -4.05
N ALA A 232 12.67 -27.22 -4.63
CA ALA A 232 11.72 -28.21 -4.15
C ALA A 232 12.06 -29.62 -4.69
N VAL A 233 12.69 -30.46 -3.86
CA VAL A 233 13.10 -31.83 -4.22
C VAL A 233 12.06 -32.84 -3.73
N ARG A 234 11.62 -33.76 -4.60
CA ARG A 234 10.71 -34.85 -4.22
C ARG A 234 11.44 -35.91 -3.35
N GLY A 235 10.90 -36.17 -2.17
CA GLY A 235 11.23 -37.34 -1.35
C GLY A 235 10.04 -38.27 -1.16
N ASP A 236 10.27 -39.49 -0.65
CA ASP A 236 9.28 -40.59 -0.60
C ASP A 236 8.08 -40.36 0.34
N ALA A 237 8.02 -39.21 1.05
CA ALA A 237 6.92 -38.88 1.95
C ALA A 237 6.46 -37.40 1.88
N TYR A 238 7.39 -36.45 1.76
CA TYR A 238 7.11 -35.01 1.67
C TYR A 238 8.17 -34.30 0.79
N PRO A 239 7.87 -33.16 0.15
CA PRO A 239 8.86 -32.36 -0.56
C PRO A 239 9.87 -31.75 0.43
N LEU A 240 11.17 -31.86 0.14
CA LEU A 240 12.21 -31.12 0.86
C LEU A 240 12.57 -29.86 0.08
N TYR A 241 12.54 -28.72 0.76
CA TYR A 241 13.06 -27.46 0.24
C TYR A 241 14.51 -27.30 0.67
N LYS A 242 15.41 -27.16 -0.30
CA LYS A 242 16.86 -27.05 -0.06
C LYS A 242 17.36 -25.69 -0.56
N PRO A 243 18.07 -24.88 0.25
CA PRO A 243 18.73 -23.69 -0.26
C PRO A 243 19.77 -24.11 -1.32
N VAL A 244 19.60 -23.60 -2.53
CA VAL A 244 20.43 -23.93 -3.70
C VAL A 244 21.22 -22.75 -4.24
N LEU A 245 20.77 -21.50 -4.04
CA LEU A 245 21.56 -20.29 -4.31
C LEU A 245 21.36 -19.27 -3.18
N GLY A 246 22.28 -18.32 -3.06
CA GLY A 246 22.25 -17.23 -2.09
C GLY A 246 23.64 -16.90 -1.54
N PRO A 247 23.75 -16.28 -0.34
CA PRO A 247 25.02 -15.72 0.14
C PRO A 247 26.18 -16.73 0.20
N ASP A 248 25.86 -17.99 0.55
CA ASP A 248 26.85 -19.07 0.67
C ASP A 248 26.99 -19.94 -0.60
N LYS A 249 26.24 -19.65 -1.68
CA LYS A 249 26.18 -20.54 -2.87
C LYS A 249 25.77 -19.83 -4.16
N LEU A 250 26.69 -19.75 -5.13
CA LEU A 250 26.50 -19.01 -6.39
C LEU A 250 25.92 -19.84 -7.55
N SER A 251 26.01 -21.16 -7.50
CA SER A 251 25.57 -22.04 -8.59
C SER A 251 25.02 -23.39 -8.12
N TYR A 252 24.12 -23.97 -8.92
CA TYR A 252 23.51 -25.27 -8.71
C TYR A 252 23.34 -26.01 -10.05
N VAL A 253 23.96 -27.17 -10.17
CA VAL A 253 23.78 -28.09 -11.30
C VAL A 253 22.48 -28.86 -11.08
N LEU A 254 21.62 -28.96 -12.11
CA LEU A 254 20.34 -29.64 -11.98
C LEU A 254 20.49 -31.16 -12.07
N ASP A 255 20.19 -31.86 -10.96
CA ASP A 255 20.39 -33.31 -10.82
C ASP A 255 19.48 -34.19 -11.72
N GLN A 256 18.39 -33.65 -12.27
CA GLN A 256 17.39 -34.37 -13.10
C GLN A 256 16.89 -33.56 -14.31
N ALA A 257 17.79 -32.89 -15.03
CA ALA A 257 17.44 -32.21 -16.29
C ALA A 257 16.85 -33.19 -17.34
N GLY A 258 15.83 -32.73 -18.09
CA GLY A 258 15.13 -33.53 -19.10
C GLY A 258 14.02 -34.44 -18.56
N HIS A 259 13.68 -34.35 -17.28
CA HIS A 259 12.60 -35.12 -16.64
C HIS A 259 11.39 -34.28 -16.21
N GLY A 260 11.36 -32.98 -16.58
CA GLY A 260 10.24 -32.05 -16.35
C GLY A 260 10.66 -30.70 -15.78
N ASP A 261 9.68 -29.94 -15.29
CA ASP A 261 9.86 -28.63 -14.67
C ASP A 261 10.47 -28.74 -13.26
N SER A 262 11.47 -27.91 -12.99
CA SER A 262 12.06 -27.73 -11.65
C SER A 262 11.62 -26.41 -11.03
N THR A 263 11.06 -26.48 -9.82
CA THR A 263 10.48 -25.32 -9.12
C THR A 263 11.44 -24.74 -8.09
N PHE A 264 11.71 -23.45 -8.20
CA PHE A 264 12.51 -22.68 -7.26
C PHE A 264 11.68 -21.56 -6.62
N TYR A 265 11.99 -21.24 -5.37
CA TYR A 265 11.43 -20.11 -4.62
C TYR A 265 12.56 -19.13 -4.32
N VAL A 266 12.34 -17.84 -4.60
CA VAL A 266 13.35 -16.77 -4.54
C VAL A 266 12.91 -15.70 -3.55
N GLU A 267 13.69 -15.43 -2.52
CA GLU A 267 13.49 -14.28 -1.61
C GLU A 267 14.55 -13.20 -1.84
N GLY A 268 14.18 -11.94 -1.59
CA GLY A 268 15.12 -10.82 -1.44
C GLY A 268 15.56 -10.64 0.00
N LEU A 269 16.81 -10.21 0.21
CA LEU A 269 17.46 -10.06 1.52
C LEU A 269 17.84 -8.61 1.86
N ALA A 270 17.78 -7.68 0.91
CA ALA A 270 18.07 -6.26 1.14
C ALA A 270 17.34 -5.34 0.14
N PHE A 271 17.00 -4.12 0.58
CA PHE A 271 16.41 -3.08 -0.27
C PHE A 271 17.45 -2.37 -1.15
N PRO A 272 17.06 -1.79 -2.30
CA PRO A 272 17.94 -1.00 -3.16
C PRO A 272 18.54 0.22 -2.43
N ASP A 273 19.84 0.43 -2.58
CA ASP A 273 20.61 1.49 -1.92
C ASP A 273 21.82 1.93 -2.77
N ARG A 274 22.74 2.71 -2.19
CA ARG A 274 23.89 3.28 -2.93
C ARG A 274 24.83 2.22 -3.52
N GLY A 275 24.90 1.04 -2.92
CA GLY A 275 25.67 -0.11 -3.41
C GLY A 275 24.85 -1.09 -4.24
N PHE A 276 23.52 -1.04 -4.17
CA PHE A 276 22.64 -2.03 -4.79
C PHE A 276 21.54 -1.39 -5.66
N SER A 277 21.65 -1.58 -6.98
CA SER A 277 20.74 -0.99 -7.99
C SER A 277 19.28 -1.45 -7.89
N GLY A 278 19.00 -2.50 -7.10
CA GLY A 278 17.71 -3.17 -7.04
C GLY A 278 17.41 -4.11 -8.21
N LEU A 279 18.32 -4.29 -9.18
CA LEU A 279 18.22 -5.36 -10.17
C LEU A 279 19.04 -6.55 -9.70
N VAL A 280 18.46 -7.75 -9.78
CA VAL A 280 19.13 -9.04 -9.54
C VAL A 280 18.78 -9.99 -10.67
N SER A 281 19.73 -10.81 -11.07
CA SER A 281 19.58 -11.71 -12.22
C SER A 281 19.85 -13.16 -11.86
N PHE A 282 19.10 -14.07 -12.49
CA PHE A 282 19.33 -15.50 -12.42
C PHE A 282 19.43 -16.03 -13.83
N SER A 283 20.35 -16.96 -14.04
CA SER A 283 20.62 -17.53 -15.37
C SER A 283 20.61 -19.05 -15.31
N ALA A 284 19.93 -19.66 -16.27
CA ALA A 284 20.03 -21.09 -16.54
C ALA A 284 20.86 -21.29 -17.80
N SER A 285 22.07 -21.83 -17.64
CA SER A 285 22.98 -22.09 -18.75
C SER A 285 23.01 -23.58 -19.09
N LEU A 286 22.76 -23.92 -20.35
CA LEU A 286 23.02 -25.24 -20.91
C LEU A 286 24.50 -25.26 -21.30
N LEU A 287 25.32 -26.02 -20.56
CA LEU A 287 26.77 -26.05 -20.74
C LEU A 287 27.18 -27.25 -21.59
N GLU A 288 27.89 -27.04 -22.68
CA GLU A 288 28.64 -28.08 -23.37
C GLU A 288 29.88 -28.44 -22.52
N VAL A 289 30.02 -29.71 -22.12
CA VAL A 289 31.15 -30.19 -21.30
C VAL A 289 31.96 -31.20 -22.12
N PRO A 290 33.01 -30.77 -22.85
CA PRO A 290 33.75 -31.64 -23.77
C PRO A 290 34.37 -32.87 -23.08
N HIS A 291 34.85 -32.70 -21.85
CA HIS A 291 35.44 -33.75 -21.02
C HIS A 291 35.05 -33.61 -19.55
N LYS A 292 35.01 -34.73 -18.83
CA LYS A 292 34.46 -34.84 -17.46
C LYS A 292 35.12 -33.98 -16.38
N ASP A 293 36.33 -33.48 -16.63
CA ASP A 293 37.11 -32.60 -15.75
C ASP A 293 37.30 -31.17 -16.33
N SER A 294 36.60 -30.82 -17.42
CA SER A 294 36.72 -29.53 -18.11
C SER A 294 35.61 -28.54 -17.70
N PRO A 295 35.87 -27.23 -17.69
CA PRO A 295 34.83 -26.22 -17.42
C PRO A 295 33.80 -26.21 -18.56
N GLY A 296 32.52 -26.31 -18.20
CA GLY A 296 31.42 -26.29 -19.17
C GLY A 296 31.26 -24.93 -19.85
N THR A 297 31.07 -24.94 -21.17
CA THR A 297 30.92 -23.74 -21.99
C THR A 297 29.43 -23.50 -22.30
N PRO A 298 28.84 -22.35 -21.97
CA PRO A 298 27.41 -22.09 -22.23
C PRO A 298 27.13 -22.02 -23.73
N ILE A 299 26.33 -22.96 -24.25
CA ILE A 299 25.85 -22.95 -25.65
C ILE A 299 24.47 -22.31 -25.80
N PHE A 300 23.75 -22.20 -24.68
CA PHE A 300 22.54 -21.41 -24.52
C PHE A 300 22.50 -20.92 -23.07
N THR A 301 22.03 -19.70 -22.85
CA THR A 301 21.76 -19.19 -21.50
C THR A 301 20.46 -18.40 -21.56
N ASP A 302 19.57 -18.72 -20.63
CA ASP A 302 18.32 -18.00 -20.45
C ASP A 302 18.39 -17.25 -19.13
N THR A 303 18.27 -15.92 -19.20
CA THR A 303 18.43 -15.02 -18.06
C THR A 303 17.10 -14.36 -17.74
N VAL A 304 16.75 -14.38 -16.46
CA VAL A 304 15.62 -13.65 -15.90
C VAL A 304 16.14 -12.55 -14.99
N VAL A 305 15.57 -11.36 -15.11
CA VAL A 305 15.88 -10.24 -14.23
C VAL A 305 14.67 -9.94 -13.35
N PHE A 306 14.92 -9.93 -12.04
CA PHE A 306 14.01 -9.36 -11.06
C PHE A 306 14.45 -7.94 -10.71
N ARG A 307 13.47 -7.07 -10.48
CA ARG A 307 13.68 -5.85 -9.70
C ARG A 307 13.27 -6.16 -8.25
N VAL A 308 14.22 -6.15 -7.34
CA VAL A 308 13.91 -6.02 -5.92
C VAL A 308 13.19 -4.69 -5.71
N ALA A 309 12.01 -4.76 -5.10
CA ALA A 309 11.14 -3.61 -4.94
C ALA A 309 11.88 -2.44 -4.24
N PRO A 310 11.97 -1.25 -4.85
CA PRO A 310 12.58 -0.10 -4.22
C PRO A 310 11.72 0.39 -3.04
N TRP A 311 12.35 1.05 -2.08
CA TRP A 311 11.63 1.78 -1.06
C TRP A 311 11.17 3.13 -1.63
N ILE A 312 9.86 3.32 -1.76
CA ILE A 312 9.28 4.47 -2.47
C ILE A 312 8.82 5.53 -1.46
N MET A 313 9.48 6.69 -1.46
CA MET A 313 9.09 7.83 -0.63
C MET A 313 7.92 8.59 -1.26
N THR A 314 6.92 8.93 -0.43
CA THR A 314 5.74 9.69 -0.85
C THR A 314 5.98 11.21 -0.68
N PRO A 315 5.84 12.03 -1.73
CA PRO A 315 6.00 13.48 -1.62
C PRO A 315 4.77 14.12 -0.98
N ASN A 316 4.95 15.26 -0.29
CA ASN A 316 3.87 16.00 0.38
C ASN A 316 2.84 16.65 -0.57
N THR A 317 3.07 16.56 -1.89
CA THR A 317 2.11 16.93 -2.94
C THR A 317 1.25 15.75 -3.43
N GLN A 318 1.54 14.52 -2.99
CA GLN A 318 0.67 13.35 -3.17
C GLN A 318 -0.23 13.14 -1.95
N GLN A 319 -1.27 12.32 -2.12
CA GLN A 319 -2.12 11.93 -1.00
C GLN A 319 -1.43 10.95 -0.06
N PRO A 320 -1.37 11.24 1.25
CA PRO A 320 -0.81 10.32 2.22
C PRO A 320 -1.74 9.12 2.43
N LEU A 321 -1.27 7.92 2.08
CA LEU A 321 -2.04 6.68 2.26
C LEU A 321 -2.19 6.31 3.74
N GLU A 322 -1.23 6.72 4.57
CA GLU A 322 -1.15 6.64 6.03
C GLU A 322 -0.22 7.77 6.50
N VAL A 323 -0.38 8.25 7.75
CA VAL A 323 0.46 9.32 8.32
C VAL A 323 1.22 8.79 9.52
N PHE A 324 2.53 8.59 9.35
CA PHE A 324 3.43 8.17 10.43
C PHE A 324 3.96 9.39 11.19
N VAL A 325 3.43 9.64 12.40
CA VAL A 325 3.97 10.67 13.31
C VAL A 325 5.00 10.03 14.24
N CYS A 326 6.29 10.26 13.96
CA CYS A 326 7.36 9.85 14.86
C CYS A 326 7.68 10.96 15.87
N ARG A 327 7.86 10.57 17.14
CA ARG A 327 8.38 11.43 18.20
C ARG A 327 9.87 11.15 18.40
N MET A 328 10.71 12.11 18.00
CA MET A 328 12.13 12.08 18.34
C MET A 328 12.62 13.48 18.72
N ALA A 329 13.38 13.55 19.81
CA ALA A 329 14.21 14.70 20.12
C ALA A 329 15.30 14.82 19.05
N GLY A 330 15.39 15.97 18.37
CA GLY A 330 16.18 16.11 17.15
C GLY A 330 17.70 16.16 17.37
N ARG A 331 18.45 15.67 16.37
CA ARG A 331 19.69 16.28 15.83
C ARG A 331 20.20 15.54 14.59
N ARG A 332 20.30 16.27 13.47
CA ARG A 332 20.96 15.97 12.18
C ARG A 332 20.64 14.63 11.47
N MET A 333 20.24 14.75 10.20
CA MET A 333 20.13 13.64 9.24
C MET A 333 21.49 12.94 9.06
N CYS A 334 21.54 11.66 9.46
CA CYS A 334 22.78 10.88 9.44
C CYS A 334 23.21 10.51 8.01
N ARG A 335 24.50 10.16 7.85
CA ARG A 335 25.07 9.87 6.52
C ARG A 335 24.36 8.70 5.82
N ALA A 336 23.94 7.67 6.56
CA ALA A 336 23.23 6.51 6.01
C ALA A 336 21.89 6.88 5.36
N VAL A 337 21.06 7.69 6.03
CA VAL A 337 19.77 8.17 5.45
C VAL A 337 20.02 9.03 4.22
N ARG A 338 21.09 9.84 4.20
CA ARG A 338 21.47 10.62 3.02
C ARG A 338 21.87 9.74 1.84
N ASP A 339 22.83 8.83 2.05
CA ASP A 339 23.31 7.92 1.00
C ASP A 339 22.20 7.01 0.48
N PHE A 340 21.27 6.58 1.35
CA PHE A 340 20.06 5.84 0.98
C PHE A 340 19.12 6.65 0.07
N LEU A 341 18.82 7.92 0.41
CA LEU A 341 17.91 8.76 -0.38
C LEU A 341 18.47 9.12 -1.75
N TYR A 342 19.76 9.52 -1.85
CA TYR A 342 20.39 9.79 -3.16
C TYR A 342 20.44 8.55 -4.06
N ALA A 343 20.40 7.35 -3.49
CA ALA A 343 20.47 6.10 -4.24
C ALA A 343 19.14 5.60 -4.81
N GLN A 344 18.00 6.15 -4.40
CA GLN A 344 16.71 5.69 -4.94
C GLN A 344 16.53 6.06 -6.42
N THR A 345 17.34 6.98 -6.96
CA THR A 345 17.40 7.46 -8.37
C THR A 345 16.12 8.09 -8.96
N VAL A 346 14.93 7.79 -8.44
CA VAL A 346 13.64 8.30 -8.91
C VAL A 346 13.37 9.74 -8.42
N GLN A 347 14.01 10.15 -7.32
CA GLN A 347 13.91 11.50 -6.75
C GLN A 347 15.31 11.94 -6.28
N ALA A 348 15.91 12.93 -6.95
CA ALA A 348 17.22 13.47 -6.58
C ALA A 348 17.08 14.53 -5.47
N PRO A 349 17.73 14.37 -4.29
CA PRO A 349 17.72 15.38 -3.23
C PRO A 349 18.48 16.66 -3.61
N LEU A 350 18.02 17.81 -3.09
CA LEU A 350 18.69 19.11 -3.17
C LEU A 350 19.04 19.61 -1.77
N GLU A 351 20.33 19.85 -1.50
CA GLU A 351 20.82 20.30 -0.19
C GLU A 351 20.79 21.83 -0.06
N VAL A 352 20.26 22.33 1.06
CA VAL A 352 20.18 23.76 1.40
C VAL A 352 20.71 24.02 2.82
N TYR A 353 21.19 25.23 3.08
CA TYR A 353 21.88 25.62 4.31
C TYR A 353 20.91 26.13 5.39
N SER A 354 20.46 25.24 6.29
CA SER A 354 19.54 25.56 7.39
C SER A 354 20.18 25.63 8.79
N GLU A 355 21.48 25.31 8.97
CA GLU A 355 22.11 25.15 10.30
C GLU A 355 22.15 26.42 11.19
N TRP A 356 21.78 27.59 10.65
CA TRP A 356 21.70 28.87 11.35
C TRP A 356 20.40 29.08 12.15
N LEU A 357 19.39 28.25 11.90
CA LEU A 357 18.12 28.22 12.63
C LEU A 357 18.24 27.36 13.90
N SER A 358 17.36 27.59 14.88
CA SER A 358 17.38 26.87 16.15
C SER A 358 17.08 25.38 15.98
N VAL A 359 15.97 25.08 15.30
CA VAL A 359 15.56 23.71 14.93
C VAL A 359 16.37 23.21 13.72
N GLY A 360 16.66 24.10 12.77
CA GLY A 360 17.54 23.81 11.63
C GLY A 360 16.81 23.13 10.48
N HIS A 361 15.49 23.31 10.38
CA HIS A 361 14.69 22.76 9.30
C HIS A 361 14.61 23.74 8.12
N VAL A 362 14.20 23.23 6.96
CA VAL A 362 14.19 23.99 5.70
C VAL A 362 12.95 24.86 5.59
N ASP A 363 11.81 24.35 6.05
CA ASP A 363 10.48 24.97 6.04
C ASP A 363 10.38 26.20 6.95
N GLU A 364 11.29 26.39 7.91
CA GLU A 364 11.33 27.56 8.80
C GLU A 364 11.70 28.88 8.08
N PHE A 365 12.27 28.81 6.86
CA PHE A 365 12.72 30.02 6.14
C PHE A 365 12.48 30.01 4.63
N LEU A 366 12.24 28.85 4.03
CA LEU A 366 11.89 28.72 2.62
C LEU A 366 10.77 27.70 2.42
N THR A 367 9.83 28.00 1.53
CA THR A 367 8.84 27.01 1.11
C THR A 367 8.37 27.28 -0.33
N PHE A 368 8.00 26.22 -1.02
CA PHE A 368 7.42 26.30 -2.36
C PHE A 368 5.90 26.27 -2.22
N VAL A 369 5.25 27.39 -2.55
CA VAL A 369 3.78 27.46 -2.61
C VAL A 369 3.31 27.31 -4.05
N PRO A 370 2.18 26.64 -4.31
CA PRO A 370 1.57 26.62 -5.64
C PRO A 370 1.28 28.03 -6.15
N ALA A 371 1.45 28.27 -7.45
CA ALA A 371 1.19 29.56 -8.06
C ALA A 371 0.74 29.43 -9.52
N LEU A 372 -0.06 30.39 -9.99
CA LEU A 372 -0.75 30.36 -11.28
C LEU A 372 0.11 30.83 -12.47
N ASP A 373 1.40 31.00 -12.25
CA ASP A 373 2.37 31.34 -13.28
C ASP A 373 2.91 30.09 -14.00
N ARG A 374 3.84 30.32 -14.95
CA ARG A 374 4.36 29.29 -15.86
C ARG A 374 5.17 28.18 -15.17
N LYS A 375 5.57 28.32 -13.90
CA LYS A 375 6.26 27.26 -13.13
C LYS A 375 5.33 26.46 -12.22
N GLY A 376 4.08 26.88 -12.02
CA GLY A 376 3.15 26.22 -11.10
C GLY A 376 3.47 26.44 -9.61
N PHE A 377 4.56 27.16 -9.29
CA PHE A 377 4.96 27.47 -7.91
C PHE A 377 5.73 28.80 -7.80
N ARG A 378 5.65 29.40 -6.62
CA ARG A 378 6.48 30.52 -6.16
C ARG A 378 7.31 30.07 -4.96
N LEU A 379 8.56 30.52 -4.91
CA LEU A 379 9.41 30.34 -3.74
C LEU A 379 9.16 31.49 -2.76
N LEU A 380 8.58 31.18 -1.61
CA LEU A 380 8.51 32.13 -0.50
C LEU A 380 9.81 32.05 0.29
N LEU A 381 10.44 33.19 0.53
CA LEU A 381 11.65 33.31 1.34
C LEU A 381 11.42 34.35 2.43
N ALA A 382 11.72 33.99 3.66
CA ALA A 382 11.71 34.94 4.78
C ALA A 382 12.67 36.11 4.51
N SER A 383 12.36 37.34 4.94
CA SER A 383 13.23 38.52 4.76
C SER A 383 13.12 39.54 5.89
N PRO A 384 14.13 39.61 6.79
CA PRO A 384 14.30 40.71 7.74
C PRO A 384 14.31 42.09 7.11
N ASN A 385 14.93 42.24 5.94
CA ASN A 385 15.02 43.54 5.26
C ASN A 385 13.64 44.06 4.83
N ALA A 386 12.76 43.19 4.34
CA ALA A 386 11.40 43.56 3.99
C ALA A 386 10.57 43.97 5.23
N CYS A 387 10.82 43.34 6.39
CA CYS A 387 10.21 43.72 7.67
C CYS A 387 10.63 45.10 8.16
N TYR A 388 11.94 45.38 8.22
CA TYR A 388 12.42 46.69 8.67
C TYR A 388 12.01 47.84 7.75
N LYS A 389 11.90 47.59 6.44
CA LYS A 389 11.39 48.58 5.49
C LYS A 389 9.92 48.93 5.79
N LEU A 390 9.09 47.91 5.99
CA LEU A 390 7.67 48.07 6.36
C LEU A 390 7.50 48.88 7.67
N PHE A 391 8.34 48.62 8.68
CA PHE A 391 8.27 49.34 9.95
C PHE A 391 8.69 50.80 9.83
N LYS A 392 9.75 51.12 9.08
CA LYS A 392 10.14 52.52 8.81
C LYS A 392 9.03 53.29 8.07
N GLU A 393 8.38 52.66 7.09
CA GLU A 393 7.25 53.27 6.38
C GLU A 393 6.06 53.54 7.32
N LYS A 394 5.78 52.64 8.28
CA LYS A 394 4.70 52.84 9.27
C LYS A 394 5.03 53.89 10.32
N GLN A 395 6.29 53.96 10.77
CA GLN A 395 6.75 55.00 11.70
C GLN A 395 6.63 56.41 11.07
N GLN A 396 7.01 56.56 9.79
CA GLN A 396 6.85 57.83 9.03
C GLN A 396 5.38 58.24 8.82
N GLN A 397 4.45 57.29 8.85
CA GLN A 397 3.00 57.53 8.78
C GLN A 397 2.40 57.97 10.14
N GLY A 398 3.23 58.16 11.17
CA GLY A 398 2.79 58.56 12.52
C GLY A 398 2.42 57.39 13.44
N HIS A 399 2.62 56.14 13.00
CA HIS A 399 2.31 54.94 13.77
C HIS A 399 3.51 54.39 14.55
N GLY A 400 4.33 55.28 15.14
CA GLY A 400 5.58 54.89 15.83
C GLY A 400 5.36 53.92 17.00
N GLU A 401 4.36 54.15 17.84
CA GLU A 401 4.01 53.25 18.95
C GLU A 401 3.59 51.84 18.47
N ALA A 402 3.02 51.74 17.26
CA ALA A 402 2.66 50.45 16.65
C ALA A 402 3.85 49.70 16.02
N THR A 403 5.08 50.24 16.13
CA THR A 403 6.32 49.54 15.76
C THR A 403 7.07 48.92 16.94
N GLN A 404 6.55 49.07 18.17
CA GLN A 404 7.06 48.35 19.34
C GLN A 404 6.58 46.88 19.34
N PHE A 405 7.51 45.95 19.57
CA PHE A 405 7.19 44.52 19.71
C PHE A 405 6.52 44.25 21.05
N ILE A 406 5.22 43.94 21.02
CA ILE A 406 4.48 43.45 22.17
C ILE A 406 4.59 41.92 22.21
N GLY A 407 5.47 41.42 23.07
CA GLY A 407 5.67 39.98 23.31
C GLY A 407 5.48 39.62 24.78
N SER A 408 4.88 38.46 25.04
CA SER A 408 4.49 37.98 26.37
C SER A 408 5.68 37.89 27.33
N SER A 409 5.56 38.56 28.49
CA SER A 409 6.32 38.31 29.73
C SER A 409 7.83 38.02 29.60
N GLY A 410 8.66 39.06 29.42
CA GLY A 410 10.10 38.96 29.74
C GLY A 410 11.01 40.00 29.08
N ALA A 411 10.67 40.48 27.89
CA ALA A 411 11.48 41.46 27.17
C ALA A 411 11.23 42.88 27.70
N ARG A 412 12.27 43.56 28.19
CA ARG A 412 12.26 45.02 28.31
C ARG A 412 12.19 45.62 26.90
N GLY A 413 11.36 46.64 26.71
CA GLY A 413 11.10 47.24 25.41
C GLY A 413 12.37 47.72 24.69
N TRP A 414 12.42 47.50 23.38
CA TRP A 414 13.43 48.03 22.47
C TRP A 414 12.75 49.04 21.54
N ASP A 415 13.20 50.30 21.57
CA ASP A 415 12.81 51.29 20.56
C ASP A 415 13.69 51.18 19.31
N VAL A 416 13.11 51.50 18.16
CA VAL A 416 13.71 51.33 16.82
C VAL A 416 14.68 52.48 16.45
N GLU A 417 14.98 53.38 17.40
CA GLU A 417 15.90 54.51 17.22
C GLU A 417 17.38 54.07 17.17
N GLY A 418 17.81 53.55 16.02
CA GLY A 418 19.22 53.26 15.78
C GLY A 418 19.61 52.59 14.46
N TRP A 419 18.65 52.13 13.64
CA TRP A 419 19.00 51.36 12.43
C TRP A 419 19.29 52.26 11.21
N ASP A 420 20.57 52.38 10.83
CA ASP A 420 21.02 53.22 9.71
C ASP A 420 20.69 52.66 8.30
N GLY A 421 20.23 51.41 8.22
CA GLY A 421 19.86 50.76 6.95
C GLY A 421 21.03 50.14 6.18
N SER A 422 22.24 50.10 6.76
CA SER A 422 23.39 49.37 6.20
C SER A 422 23.54 47.99 6.86
N SER A 423 23.55 46.96 6.02
CA SER A 423 24.01 45.57 6.24
C SER A 423 24.50 45.18 7.66
N GLY A 424 23.95 44.17 8.34
CA GLY A 424 22.88 43.24 7.99
C GLY A 424 22.85 42.08 8.99
N SER A 425 21.65 41.73 9.49
CA SER A 425 21.49 40.65 10.48
C SER A 425 21.99 39.32 9.91
N PHE A 426 22.59 38.49 10.76
CA PHE A 426 23.12 37.17 10.39
C PHE A 426 22.09 36.30 9.62
N PRO A 427 20.81 36.21 10.05
CA PRO A 427 19.75 35.51 9.31
C PRO A 427 19.59 35.93 7.84
N GLN A 428 19.54 37.23 7.54
CA GLN A 428 19.31 37.71 6.17
C GLN A 428 20.43 37.28 5.21
N ARG A 429 21.69 37.24 5.67
CA ARG A 429 22.82 36.75 4.86
C ARG A 429 22.73 35.24 4.56
N CYS A 430 22.25 34.45 5.51
CA CYS A 430 22.05 33.01 5.31
C CYS A 430 20.87 32.72 4.37
N ILE A 431 19.81 33.54 4.43
CA ILE A 431 18.69 33.50 3.49
C ILE A 431 19.14 33.88 2.08
N ASP A 432 19.90 34.98 1.94
CA ASP A 432 20.42 35.45 0.65
C ASP A 432 21.27 34.38 -0.04
N TRP A 433 22.10 33.65 0.71
CA TRP A 433 22.89 32.53 0.19
C TRP A 433 22.02 31.39 -0.37
N ASN A 434 21.01 30.95 0.39
CA ASN A 434 20.11 29.88 -0.03
C ASN A 434 19.24 30.27 -1.22
N ARG A 435 18.80 31.53 -1.26
CA ARG A 435 18.08 32.09 -2.41
C ARG A 435 18.88 31.92 -3.69
N ASP A 436 20.17 32.27 -3.67
CA ASP A 436 20.98 32.30 -4.88
C ASP A 436 21.32 30.86 -5.35
N LEU A 437 21.47 29.92 -4.41
CA LEU A 437 21.52 28.48 -4.70
C LEU A 437 20.22 27.96 -5.35
N LEU A 438 19.05 28.25 -4.75
CA LEU A 438 17.76 27.79 -5.28
C LEU A 438 17.42 28.41 -6.64
N LYS A 439 17.85 29.66 -6.90
CA LYS A 439 17.74 30.28 -8.22
C LYS A 439 18.56 29.53 -9.28
N GLN A 440 19.75 29.06 -8.93
CA GLN A 440 20.58 28.29 -9.85
C GLN A 440 19.98 26.90 -10.11
N GLU A 441 19.73 26.12 -9.07
CA GLU A 441 19.37 24.69 -9.20
C GLU A 441 17.93 24.46 -9.68
N LEU A 442 17.01 25.39 -9.41
CA LEU A 442 15.61 25.34 -9.88
C LEU A 442 15.32 26.38 -10.98
N GLY A 443 16.36 27.05 -11.49
CA GLY A 443 16.31 28.05 -12.56
C GLY A 443 15.37 29.24 -12.28
N LEU A 444 15.23 29.67 -11.02
CA LEU A 444 14.27 30.69 -10.59
C LEU A 444 14.72 32.11 -10.95
N SER A 445 13.79 32.94 -11.41
CA SER A 445 13.98 34.38 -11.62
C SER A 445 13.58 35.19 -10.37
N GLU A 446 13.89 36.49 -10.34
CA GLU A 446 13.41 37.38 -9.27
C GLU A 446 11.88 37.46 -9.19
N GLN A 447 11.18 37.19 -10.30
CA GLN A 447 9.71 37.19 -10.34
C GLN A 447 9.12 35.90 -9.77
N ASP A 448 9.92 34.84 -9.63
CA ASP A 448 9.52 33.54 -9.06
C ASP A 448 9.69 33.47 -7.54
N ARG A 449 10.21 34.55 -6.95
CA ARG A 449 10.43 34.72 -5.51
C ARG A 449 9.46 35.75 -4.93
N VAL A 450 8.99 35.51 -3.72
CA VAL A 450 8.34 36.53 -2.89
C VAL A 450 9.07 36.61 -1.55
N ASP A 451 9.62 37.79 -1.25
CA ASP A 451 10.26 38.06 0.04
C ASP A 451 9.20 38.39 1.08
N ILE A 452 9.10 37.56 2.12
CA ILE A 452 8.09 37.68 3.17
C ILE A 452 8.69 38.44 4.38
N PRO A 453 8.12 39.57 4.83
CA PRO A 453 8.66 40.45 5.89
C PRO A 453 8.95 39.85 7.29
N GLN A 454 9.98 39.00 7.45
CA GLN A 454 10.20 38.18 8.65
C GLN A 454 11.35 38.67 9.53
N LEU A 455 11.10 38.97 10.80
CA LEU A 455 12.16 39.13 11.81
C LEU A 455 12.47 37.80 12.51
N PHE A 456 13.74 37.62 12.88
CA PHE A 456 14.20 36.44 13.62
C PHE A 456 14.86 36.86 14.94
N ILE A 457 14.49 36.21 16.05
CA ILE A 457 15.02 36.48 17.39
C ILE A 457 16.29 35.64 17.61
N LEU A 458 17.44 36.28 17.85
CA LEU A 458 18.70 35.59 18.08
C LEU A 458 18.84 35.11 19.55
N THR A 459 18.71 33.81 19.78
CA THR A 459 18.99 33.15 21.06
C THR A 459 20.28 32.33 20.95
N ASN A 460 21.28 32.60 21.82
CA ASN A 460 22.55 31.85 21.91
C ASN A 460 23.22 31.49 20.56
N SER A 461 23.24 32.42 19.59
CA SER A 461 23.78 32.31 18.22
C SER A 461 22.88 31.67 17.13
N ARG A 462 21.60 31.38 17.40
CA ARG A 462 20.62 30.85 16.43
C ARG A 462 19.31 31.65 16.45
N ALA A 463 18.45 31.52 15.44
CA ALA A 463 17.35 32.46 15.21
C ALA A 463 15.95 31.83 14.98
N ASP A 464 14.87 32.46 15.50
CA ASP A 464 13.46 31.96 15.49
C ASP A 464 12.44 32.99 14.90
N ALA A 465 11.37 32.56 14.19
CA ALA A 465 10.48 33.36 13.30
C ALA A 465 8.98 33.51 13.73
N LEU A 466 8.19 34.38 13.06
CA LEU A 466 6.79 34.82 13.41
C LEU A 466 5.96 35.41 12.21
N PHE A 467 4.74 34.92 11.91
CA PHE A 467 3.75 35.52 10.94
C PHE A 467 2.24 35.15 11.17
N PRO A 468 1.27 35.93 10.60
CA PRO A 468 -0.17 35.61 10.49
C PRO A 468 -0.74 35.42 9.04
N ASP A 469 -1.95 34.85 8.91
CA ASP A 469 -2.59 34.26 7.70
C ASP A 469 -3.44 35.16 6.75
N MET A 470 -3.62 34.72 5.47
CA MET A 470 -4.78 35.01 4.58
C MET A 470 -4.97 33.94 3.44
N GLN A 471 -6.18 33.84 2.87
CA GLN A 471 -6.66 32.92 1.78
C GLN A 471 -7.80 33.58 0.94
N PRO A 472 -8.38 33.01 -0.17
CA PRO A 472 -7.97 31.96 -1.16
C PRO A 472 -8.24 32.30 -2.67
N GLY A 473 -7.91 31.41 -3.65
CA GLY A 473 -8.59 31.40 -4.99
C GLY A 473 -7.94 30.80 -6.28
N PHE A 474 -8.19 29.50 -6.58
CA PHE A 474 -8.43 28.77 -7.87
C PHE A 474 -7.61 28.87 -9.21
N ILE A 475 -7.62 27.73 -9.95
CA ILE A 475 -7.43 27.44 -11.42
C ILE A 475 -6.14 26.63 -11.85
N ASN A 476 -6.28 25.76 -12.86
CA ASN A 476 -5.33 24.73 -13.43
C ASN A 476 -5.24 24.91 -14.99
N PRO A 477 -4.46 24.16 -15.82
CA PRO A 477 -3.14 23.46 -15.70
C PRO A 477 -2.15 23.88 -16.86
N PRO A 478 -0.94 23.28 -17.12
CA PRO A 478 -0.78 22.02 -17.91
C PRO A 478 0.53 21.16 -17.66
N ARG A 479 0.69 20.05 -18.43
CA ARG A 479 1.83 19.07 -18.48
C ARG A 479 2.78 19.32 -19.70
N PRO A 480 3.65 18.37 -20.15
CA PRO A 480 4.91 17.80 -19.61
C PRO A 480 6.12 17.99 -20.58
N PRO A 481 7.34 17.47 -20.30
CA PRO A 481 7.81 16.18 -20.88
C PRO A 481 8.70 15.36 -19.90
N GLY A 482 9.13 14.11 -20.15
CA GLY A 482 8.98 13.22 -21.31
C GLY A 482 10.33 12.69 -21.83
N ALA A 483 10.78 11.51 -21.37
CA ALA A 483 11.86 10.71 -21.99
C ALA A 483 11.76 9.24 -21.54
N ALA A 484 11.93 8.29 -22.46
CA ALA A 484 11.92 6.84 -22.22
C ALA A 484 13.32 6.23 -22.44
N PRO A 485 13.67 5.11 -21.78
CA PRO A 485 15.01 4.51 -21.87
C PRO A 485 15.19 3.51 -23.03
N GLU A 486 16.45 3.22 -23.33
CA GLU A 486 16.91 2.36 -24.43
C GLU A 486 16.63 0.85 -24.20
N GLY A 487 16.55 0.09 -25.30
CA GLY A 487 16.38 -1.37 -25.29
C GLY A 487 17.63 -2.12 -25.75
N ALA A 488 17.78 -3.37 -25.27
CA ALA A 488 18.79 -4.33 -25.76
C ALA A 488 18.21 -5.33 -26.79
N MET A 489 19.04 -6.26 -27.27
CA MET A 489 18.74 -7.20 -28.37
C MET A 489 18.82 -8.67 -27.93
N ALA A 490 18.23 -9.58 -28.71
CA ALA A 490 18.38 -11.04 -28.55
C ALA A 490 19.70 -11.56 -29.16
N GLN A 491 20.21 -12.70 -28.67
CA GLN A 491 21.42 -13.37 -29.17
C GLN A 491 21.12 -14.36 -30.31
N GLN A 492 22.05 -14.49 -31.26
CA GLN A 492 22.02 -15.41 -32.40
C GLN A 492 23.30 -16.27 -32.39
N ARG A 493 23.21 -17.59 -32.62
CA ARG A 493 24.38 -18.52 -32.54
C ARG A 493 24.82 -18.98 -33.92
N ARG A 494 26.11 -18.88 -34.24
CA ARG A 494 26.67 -19.30 -35.54
C ARG A 494 27.31 -20.70 -35.45
N VAL A 495 27.06 -21.56 -36.45
CA VAL A 495 27.64 -22.91 -36.57
C VAL A 495 28.43 -23.03 -37.87
N GLN A 496 29.68 -23.49 -37.76
CA GLN A 496 30.54 -23.78 -38.90
C GLN A 496 30.19 -25.14 -39.52
N LEU A 497 30.04 -25.17 -40.84
CA LEU A 497 29.76 -26.38 -41.60
C LEU A 497 31.04 -26.98 -42.17
N SER A 498 31.11 -28.31 -42.21
CA SER A 498 32.19 -29.04 -42.87
C SER A 498 31.65 -29.91 -44.01
N THR A 499 32.31 -29.81 -45.17
CA THR A 499 32.09 -30.71 -46.31
C THR A 499 32.91 -32.01 -46.21
N GLN A 500 33.75 -32.16 -45.19
CA GLN A 500 34.62 -33.33 -45.00
C GLN A 500 34.09 -34.33 -43.96
N ARG A 501 33.33 -33.87 -42.97
CA ARG A 501 32.70 -34.70 -41.92
C ARG A 501 31.33 -34.12 -41.58
N PRO A 502 30.31 -34.97 -41.30
CA PRO A 502 29.04 -34.47 -40.78
C PRO A 502 29.26 -33.83 -39.40
N GLY A 503 28.63 -32.69 -39.16
CA GLY A 503 28.57 -32.08 -37.82
C GLY A 503 27.33 -32.55 -37.07
N SER A 504 27.37 -32.55 -35.74
CA SER A 504 26.18 -32.56 -34.89
C SER A 504 26.16 -31.30 -34.02
N ALA A 505 24.96 -30.78 -33.73
CA ALA A 505 24.80 -29.64 -32.83
C ALA A 505 23.50 -29.73 -32.02
N VAL A 506 23.60 -29.45 -30.72
CA VAL A 506 22.43 -29.19 -29.87
C VAL A 506 21.99 -27.74 -30.08
N CYS A 507 20.70 -27.52 -30.31
CA CYS A 507 20.09 -26.18 -30.42
C CYS A 507 18.89 -26.09 -29.46
N VAL A 508 18.52 -24.86 -29.09
CA VAL A 508 17.39 -24.63 -28.17
C VAL A 508 16.18 -24.11 -28.94
N LEU A 509 15.00 -24.60 -28.56
CA LEU A 509 13.71 -24.30 -29.21
C LEU A 509 13.51 -22.78 -29.36
N GLY A 510 13.18 -22.33 -30.56
CA GLY A 510 12.99 -20.90 -30.85
C GLY A 510 14.26 -20.05 -30.90
N THR A 511 15.45 -20.64 -30.85
CA THR A 511 16.71 -19.94 -31.17
C THR A 511 17.04 -20.02 -32.65
N GLU A 512 17.66 -18.97 -33.18
CA GLU A 512 18.18 -18.93 -34.54
C GLU A 512 19.61 -19.47 -34.60
N LEU A 513 19.83 -20.44 -35.48
CA LEU A 513 21.14 -21.00 -35.78
C LEU A 513 21.60 -20.47 -37.16
N ALA A 514 22.51 -19.50 -37.15
CA ALA A 514 23.14 -18.98 -38.35
C ALA A 514 24.17 -20.00 -38.87
N LEU A 515 24.00 -20.47 -40.10
CA LEU A 515 24.93 -21.40 -40.74
C LEU A 515 25.97 -20.61 -41.53
N ASP A 516 27.26 -20.87 -41.29
CA ASP A 516 28.32 -20.28 -42.10
C ASP A 516 28.44 -21.03 -43.43
N VAL A 517 27.80 -20.50 -44.48
CA VAL A 517 27.73 -21.09 -45.83
C VAL A 517 28.70 -20.42 -46.81
N CYS A 518 29.03 -19.15 -46.59
CA CYS A 518 29.84 -18.35 -47.50
C CYS A 518 31.32 -18.22 -47.10
N GLY A 519 31.67 -18.32 -45.80
CA GLY A 519 33.05 -18.42 -45.32
C GLY A 519 34.01 -17.34 -45.84
N ASN A 520 33.69 -16.06 -45.65
CA ASN A 520 34.33 -14.88 -46.29
C ASN A 520 34.29 -14.93 -47.83
N ALA A 521 33.22 -14.40 -48.42
CA ALA A 521 33.09 -14.13 -49.85
C ALA A 521 33.25 -12.62 -50.13
N ASP A 522 34.00 -12.24 -51.17
CA ASP A 522 34.29 -10.83 -51.54
C ASP A 522 33.14 -10.15 -52.32
N PHE A 523 32.90 -8.85 -52.04
CA PHE A 523 31.79 -8.00 -52.54
C PHE A 523 31.94 -7.39 -53.96
N GLY A 524 30.83 -6.91 -54.59
CA GLY A 524 30.88 -6.11 -55.83
C GLY A 524 29.61 -5.36 -56.35
N GLU A 525 29.39 -4.12 -55.87
CA GLU A 525 28.85 -2.89 -56.55
C GLU A 525 27.60 -2.80 -57.51
N ILE A 526 26.57 -2.03 -57.06
CA ILE A 526 26.05 -0.73 -57.65
C ILE A 526 24.78 -0.58 -58.59
N ARG A 527 23.90 0.40 -58.20
CA ARG A 527 22.96 1.35 -58.93
C ARG A 527 21.45 1.08 -59.23
N ALA A 528 20.65 2.15 -59.10
CA ALA A 528 19.18 2.31 -59.34
C ALA A 528 18.88 3.34 -60.49
N PRO A 529 17.61 3.60 -60.97
CA PRO A 529 16.59 4.41 -60.25
C PRO A 529 15.07 4.10 -60.56
N ILE A 530 14.14 5.02 -60.20
CA ILE A 530 12.67 4.87 -59.97
C ILE A 530 11.76 5.63 -60.99
N GLY A 531 10.48 5.20 -61.16
CA GLY A 531 9.32 6.03 -61.63
C GLY A 531 8.01 5.22 -61.83
N ASN A 532 6.90 5.45 -61.08
CA ASN A 532 5.77 6.41 -61.26
C ASN A 532 4.82 6.09 -62.47
N ALA A 533 3.47 6.24 -62.45
CA ALA A 533 2.45 6.74 -61.48
C ALA A 533 1.13 5.89 -61.63
N ASP A 534 0.02 6.02 -60.88
CA ASP A 534 -0.83 7.21 -60.59
C ASP A 534 -1.47 7.19 -59.18
N PHE A 535 -1.64 8.39 -58.61
CA PHE A 535 -2.42 8.70 -57.39
C PHE A 535 -3.01 10.12 -57.52
N GLY A 536 -4.06 10.43 -56.76
CA GLY A 536 -4.31 11.82 -56.32
C GLY A 536 -5.73 12.16 -55.87
N GLU A 537 -5.95 13.15 -55.00
CA GLU A 537 -5.05 13.73 -53.99
C GLU A 537 -5.84 14.65 -53.04
N ILE A 538 -5.51 14.66 -51.74
CA ILE A 538 -5.67 15.83 -50.86
C ILE A 538 -4.32 16.01 -50.16
N ARG A 539 -3.79 17.24 -50.15
CA ARG A 539 -2.48 17.58 -49.57
C ARG A 539 -2.58 18.58 -48.42
N VAL A 540 -1.46 18.64 -47.68
CA VAL A 540 -0.83 19.76 -46.94
C VAL A 540 -0.74 19.47 -45.43
N PRO A 541 0.45 19.60 -44.79
CA PRO A 541 1.83 19.50 -45.29
C PRO A 541 2.69 18.46 -44.52
N VAL A 542 3.75 17.95 -45.14
CA VAL A 542 4.85 17.33 -44.39
C VAL A 542 5.80 18.44 -43.91
N GLY A 543 5.65 18.85 -42.66
CA GLY A 543 6.70 19.48 -41.86
C GLY A 543 7.30 18.44 -40.92
N ASN A 544 8.61 18.51 -40.67
CA ASN A 544 9.36 17.46 -39.97
C ASN A 544 8.81 17.05 -38.60
N ALA A 545 9.05 15.77 -38.29
CA ALA A 545 9.03 15.08 -36.98
C ALA A 545 7.71 14.41 -36.51
N ASP A 546 7.92 13.15 -36.06
CA ASP A 546 7.19 12.36 -35.07
C ASP A 546 5.79 11.73 -35.33
N PHE A 547 5.75 10.42 -35.05
CA PHE A 547 4.64 9.48 -34.75
C PHE A 547 3.26 9.60 -35.43
N GLY A 548 2.75 8.45 -35.93
CA GLY A 548 1.34 8.29 -36.28
C GLY A 548 0.92 6.86 -36.67
N GLU A 549 0.29 6.13 -35.74
CA GLU A 549 -0.53 4.95 -36.09
C GLU A 549 -1.72 5.35 -36.99
N ILE A 550 -2.05 4.52 -37.99
CA ILE A 550 -3.39 4.53 -38.60
C ILE A 550 -4.00 3.14 -38.45
N ARG A 551 -4.87 2.99 -37.44
CA ARG A 551 -5.70 1.80 -37.26
C ARG A 551 -6.98 1.91 -38.10
N ALA A 552 -7.19 0.98 -39.03
CA ALA A 552 -8.49 0.79 -39.65
C ALA A 552 -9.42 0.05 -38.67
N LEU A 553 -10.44 0.74 -38.16
CA LEU A 553 -11.39 0.19 -37.19
C LEU A 553 -12.54 -0.52 -37.92
N ILE A 554 -12.61 -1.86 -37.84
CA ILE A 554 -13.81 -2.61 -38.26
C ILE A 554 -14.66 -2.87 -37.01
N ARG A 555 -15.72 -2.07 -36.82
CA ARG A 555 -16.83 -2.44 -35.93
C ARG A 555 -17.79 -3.36 -36.66
N ASN A 556 -18.37 -4.31 -35.93
CA ASN A 556 -19.46 -5.14 -36.41
C ASN A 556 -20.65 -5.00 -35.44
N ASP A 557 -21.23 -3.81 -35.45
CA ASP A 557 -22.41 -3.45 -34.65
C ASP A 557 -23.66 -3.84 -35.46
N ASP A 558 -24.24 -5.04 -35.22
CA ASP A 558 -25.69 -5.34 -35.25
C ASP A 558 -25.99 -6.86 -35.29
N PHE A 559 -26.83 -7.34 -34.37
CA PHE A 559 -27.30 -8.74 -34.33
C PHE A 559 -28.68 -8.92 -34.99
N GLY A 560 -28.69 -9.22 -36.29
CA GLY A 560 -29.88 -9.69 -37.01
C GLY A 560 -30.00 -11.23 -37.05
N GLU A 561 -31.19 -11.77 -36.72
CA GLU A 561 -31.45 -13.22 -36.72
C GLU A 561 -31.52 -13.80 -38.16
N ILE A 562 -30.38 -14.23 -38.73
CA ILE A 562 -30.37 -14.88 -40.06
C ILE A 562 -30.87 -16.33 -39.96
N ARG A 563 -32.19 -16.52 -40.10
CA ARG A 563 -32.81 -17.84 -40.33
C ARG A 563 -32.75 -18.25 -41.80
N ALA A 564 -31.70 -18.97 -42.19
CA ALA A 564 -31.66 -19.64 -43.49
C ALA A 564 -32.41 -21.00 -43.46
N ARG A 565 -33.65 -21.05 -43.96
CA ARG A 565 -34.33 -22.32 -44.28
C ARG A 565 -33.79 -22.87 -45.61
N THR A 566 -33.43 -24.15 -45.64
CA THR A 566 -33.14 -24.88 -46.88
C THR A 566 -34.39 -25.54 -47.46
N THR A 567 -34.57 -25.47 -48.78
CA THR A 567 -35.48 -26.34 -49.55
C THR A 567 -34.73 -26.91 -50.76
N PRO A 568 -34.74 -28.23 -51.00
CA PRO A 568 -33.89 -28.85 -52.02
C PRO A 568 -34.62 -29.11 -53.35
N GLY A 569 -33.89 -29.03 -54.48
CA GLY A 569 -34.47 -29.33 -55.79
C GLY A 569 -33.49 -29.61 -56.93
N GLN A 570 -32.90 -30.82 -56.96
CA GLN A 570 -32.37 -31.54 -58.15
C GLN A 570 -31.22 -30.85 -58.97
N ARG A 571 -30.28 -31.48 -59.68
CA ARG A 571 -29.76 -32.85 -59.94
C ARG A 571 -28.37 -32.63 -60.63
N ARG A 572 -27.33 -33.50 -60.60
CA ARG A 572 -27.02 -34.75 -59.88
C ARG A 572 -25.60 -35.25 -60.27
N HIS A 573 -24.57 -35.25 -59.40
CA HIS A 573 -23.39 -36.16 -59.51
C HIS A 573 -22.63 -36.27 -58.17
N ARG A 574 -21.96 -37.42 -57.93
CA ARG A 574 -21.33 -37.76 -56.63
C ARG A 574 -19.97 -37.08 -56.44
N SER A 575 -19.79 -36.40 -55.31
CA SER A 575 -18.50 -36.17 -54.66
C SER A 575 -18.65 -36.33 -53.15
N HIS A 576 -17.61 -36.80 -52.46
CA HIS A 576 -17.58 -36.82 -51.00
C HIS A 576 -17.47 -35.37 -50.49
N ARG A 577 -18.51 -34.88 -49.83
CA ARG A 577 -18.44 -33.65 -49.04
C ARG A 577 -17.85 -33.99 -47.68
N GLY A 578 -16.68 -33.46 -47.36
CA GLY A 578 -16.30 -33.24 -45.96
C GLY A 578 -17.28 -32.24 -45.31
N PRO A 579 -17.48 -32.30 -43.98
CA PRO A 579 -18.35 -31.34 -43.31
C PRO A 579 -17.78 -29.93 -43.43
N ALA A 580 -18.66 -28.93 -43.57
CA ALA A 580 -18.25 -27.54 -43.41
C ALA A 580 -17.72 -27.32 -41.98
N PRO A 581 -16.74 -26.42 -41.77
CA PRO A 581 -16.27 -26.09 -40.43
C PRO A 581 -17.44 -25.61 -39.58
N SER A 582 -17.61 -26.22 -38.41
CA SER A 582 -18.58 -25.77 -37.41
C SER A 582 -18.24 -24.36 -36.94
N PRO A 583 -19.24 -23.51 -36.62
CA PRO A 583 -18.97 -22.18 -36.06
C PRO A 583 -18.16 -22.32 -34.76
N LEU A 584 -17.21 -21.41 -34.56
CA LEU A 584 -16.44 -21.31 -33.31
C LEU A 584 -17.42 -21.13 -32.13
N PRO A 585 -17.27 -21.90 -31.03
CA PRO A 585 -18.16 -21.78 -29.88
C PRO A 585 -17.86 -20.48 -29.12
N SER A 586 -18.64 -19.44 -29.37
CA SER A 586 -18.59 -18.20 -28.57
C SER A 586 -19.16 -18.45 -27.17
N GLY A 587 -18.33 -18.26 -26.14
CA GLY A 587 -18.71 -18.30 -24.74
C GLY A 587 -18.39 -16.97 -24.03
N GLU A 588 -19.24 -16.59 -23.07
CA GLU A 588 -19.05 -15.45 -22.18
C GLU A 588 -18.96 -15.98 -20.75
N VAL A 589 -17.98 -15.51 -19.97
CA VAL A 589 -17.85 -15.72 -18.52
C VAL A 589 -17.51 -14.37 -17.90
N SER A 590 -18.29 -13.92 -16.93
CA SER A 590 -18.09 -12.65 -16.22
C SER A 590 -18.40 -12.82 -14.74
N LEU A 591 -17.49 -12.41 -13.86
CA LEU A 591 -17.70 -12.29 -12.42
C LEU A 591 -17.98 -10.83 -12.08
N ASP A 592 -19.18 -10.51 -11.61
CA ASP A 592 -19.64 -9.13 -11.46
C ASP A 592 -20.01 -8.83 -9.99
N ALA A 593 -19.80 -7.60 -9.54
CA ALA A 593 -20.25 -7.07 -8.24
C ALA A 593 -20.72 -5.62 -8.38
N ASP A 594 -21.22 -5.00 -7.31
CA ASP A 594 -21.65 -3.58 -7.31
C ASP A 594 -20.44 -2.61 -7.29
N VAL A 595 -19.66 -2.64 -8.36
CA VAL A 595 -18.47 -1.77 -8.53
C VAL A 595 -18.84 -0.30 -8.79
N THR A 596 -20.10 -0.03 -9.13
CA THR A 596 -20.69 1.31 -9.26
C THR A 596 -21.25 1.85 -7.94
N ARG A 597 -21.23 1.05 -6.86
CA ARG A 597 -21.67 1.44 -5.50
C ARG A 597 -23.12 1.93 -5.46
N SER A 598 -23.95 1.28 -6.26
CA SER A 598 -25.35 1.59 -6.55
C SER A 598 -26.36 0.85 -5.65
N GLY A 599 -25.90 -0.13 -4.88
CA GLY A 599 -26.73 -1.09 -4.14
C GLY A 599 -27.14 -2.32 -4.97
N ALA A 600 -26.74 -2.43 -6.25
CA ALA A 600 -27.14 -3.53 -7.13
C ALA A 600 -26.00 -4.04 -8.03
N VAL A 601 -25.89 -5.37 -8.17
CA VAL A 601 -24.87 -5.98 -9.05
C VAL A 601 -25.28 -5.91 -10.51
N SER A 602 -24.63 -5.02 -11.26
CA SER A 602 -24.87 -4.80 -12.70
C SER A 602 -23.66 -5.20 -13.55
N ARG A 603 -23.88 -5.38 -14.86
CA ARG A 603 -22.77 -5.47 -15.83
C ARG A 603 -22.19 -4.09 -16.06
N THR A 604 -20.87 -3.98 -16.08
CA THR A 604 -20.17 -2.71 -16.23
C THR A 604 -19.07 -2.76 -17.29
N LEU A 605 -18.65 -1.59 -17.77
CA LEU A 605 -17.42 -1.40 -18.55
C LEU A 605 -16.25 -0.86 -17.71
N LEU A 606 -16.50 -0.57 -16.41
CA LEU A 606 -15.48 -0.14 -15.46
C LEU A 606 -14.59 -1.32 -15.08
N ASP A 607 -13.33 -1.02 -14.74
CA ASP A 607 -12.35 -2.02 -14.33
C ASP A 607 -12.65 -2.56 -12.93
N LYS A 608 -13.45 -3.61 -12.88
CA LYS A 608 -13.79 -4.36 -11.66
C LYS A 608 -12.60 -5.06 -10.98
N ALA A 609 -11.45 -5.17 -11.65
CA ALA A 609 -10.21 -5.72 -11.07
C ALA A 609 -9.36 -4.66 -10.35
N SER A 610 -9.84 -3.40 -10.24
CA SER A 610 -9.24 -2.35 -9.42
C SER A 610 -10.26 -1.67 -8.51
N TRP A 611 -9.77 -0.91 -7.54
CA TRP A 611 -10.57 -0.14 -6.60
C TRP A 611 -9.99 1.27 -6.44
N THR A 612 -10.83 2.30 -6.60
CA THR A 612 -10.40 3.71 -6.61
C THR A 612 -11.26 4.58 -5.68
N TRP A 613 -10.63 5.52 -4.98
CA TRP A 613 -11.28 6.47 -4.08
C TRP A 613 -12.04 7.57 -4.83
N GLY A 614 -12.96 8.26 -4.14
CA GLY A 614 -13.64 9.45 -4.65
C GLY A 614 -15.01 9.21 -5.29
N PRO A 615 -15.72 10.30 -5.64
CA PRO A 615 -17.08 10.24 -6.21
C PRO A 615 -17.12 9.61 -7.60
N ASP A 616 -16.08 9.81 -8.41
CA ASP A 616 -15.90 9.17 -9.72
C ASP A 616 -15.20 7.80 -9.63
N GLY A 617 -14.87 7.35 -8.42
CA GLY A 617 -14.15 6.11 -8.15
C GLY A 617 -15.06 4.88 -8.18
N HIS A 618 -14.50 3.75 -8.59
CA HIS A 618 -15.18 2.46 -8.77
C HIS A 618 -14.56 1.36 -7.89
N GLY A 619 -15.22 0.21 -7.84
CA GLY A 619 -14.83 -0.97 -7.06
C GLY A 619 -15.80 -1.24 -5.93
N ALA A 620 -16.02 -2.52 -5.64
CA ALA A 620 -17.08 -2.98 -4.74
C ALA A 620 -16.73 -2.71 -3.27
N VAL A 621 -17.76 -2.70 -2.42
CA VAL A 621 -17.64 -2.51 -0.96
C VAL A 621 -18.14 -3.76 -0.24
N LEU A 622 -17.42 -4.15 0.80
CA LEU A 622 -17.68 -5.33 1.64
C LEU A 622 -17.82 -4.87 3.10
N LEU A 623 -18.82 -5.33 3.83
CA LEU A 623 -18.91 -5.12 5.28
C LEU A 623 -18.13 -6.19 6.03
N VAL A 624 -17.66 -5.87 7.25
CA VAL A 624 -17.28 -6.90 8.22
C VAL A 624 -18.57 -7.37 8.88
N ASN A 625 -18.88 -8.67 8.80
CA ASN A 625 -20.11 -9.27 9.35
C ASN A 625 -19.93 -9.51 10.86
N CYS A 626 -19.83 -8.42 11.60
CA CYS A 626 -19.34 -8.36 12.99
C CYS A 626 -20.43 -8.15 14.03
N ASP A 627 -21.70 -8.31 13.64
CA ASP A 627 -22.85 -8.33 14.54
C ASP A 627 -23.31 -9.75 14.86
N ARG A 628 -24.52 -9.88 15.40
CA ARG A 628 -25.09 -11.17 15.81
C ARG A 628 -26.59 -11.19 15.57
N ASP A 629 -26.98 -11.58 14.37
CA ASP A 629 -28.35 -11.68 13.91
C ASP A 629 -29.09 -12.90 14.44
N ASP A 630 -28.39 -14.03 14.70
CA ASP A 630 -28.98 -15.15 15.43
C ASP A 630 -28.79 -14.95 16.96
N PRO A 631 -29.85 -14.63 17.72
CA PRO A 631 -29.76 -14.51 19.18
C PRO A 631 -29.45 -15.85 19.88
N GLY A 632 -29.46 -16.98 19.16
CA GLY A 632 -28.99 -18.29 19.64
C GLY A 632 -27.49 -18.55 19.44
N ALA A 633 -26.76 -17.68 18.75
CA ALA A 633 -25.31 -17.82 18.54
C ALA A 633 -24.49 -17.35 19.76
N GLU A 634 -23.36 -18.02 20.01
CA GLU A 634 -22.45 -17.66 21.12
C GLU A 634 -21.52 -16.49 20.77
N GLY A 635 -21.24 -16.27 19.48
CA GLY A 635 -20.25 -15.32 18.96
C GLY A 635 -20.79 -14.37 17.88
N LEU A 636 -19.89 -13.77 17.09
CA LEU A 636 -20.24 -12.95 15.93
C LEU A 636 -20.58 -13.85 14.72
N ASP A 637 -21.39 -13.36 13.78
CA ASP A 637 -21.79 -14.18 12.62
C ASP A 637 -20.57 -14.59 11.74
N ASN A 638 -19.54 -13.73 11.63
CA ASN A 638 -18.30 -14.05 10.92
C ASN A 638 -17.29 -14.96 11.65
N GLU A 639 -17.57 -15.42 12.87
CA GLU A 639 -16.65 -16.30 13.61
C GLU A 639 -16.75 -17.77 13.16
N ASP A 640 -17.76 -18.15 12.38
CA ASP A 640 -17.84 -19.48 11.77
C ASP A 640 -18.10 -19.50 10.25
N SER A 641 -19.07 -20.29 9.78
CA SER A 641 -19.32 -20.52 8.36
C SER A 641 -20.77 -20.96 8.06
N ALA A 642 -21.67 -20.82 9.04
CA ALA A 642 -23.07 -21.17 8.95
C ALA A 642 -23.92 -19.91 8.87
N VAL A 643 -24.55 -19.70 7.72
CA VAL A 643 -25.56 -18.66 7.53
C VAL A 643 -26.83 -19.07 8.29
N ARG A 644 -27.19 -18.33 9.33
CA ARG A 644 -28.26 -18.71 10.29
C ARG A 644 -29.55 -17.95 10.12
N SER A 645 -29.50 -16.75 9.56
CA SER A 645 -30.66 -15.87 9.40
C SER A 645 -30.76 -15.30 7.98
N TYR A 646 -31.88 -14.64 7.68
CA TYR A 646 -32.01 -13.86 6.44
C TYR A 646 -31.46 -12.42 6.60
N ASN A 647 -31.27 -11.95 7.82
CA ASN A 647 -30.67 -10.65 8.07
C ASN A 647 -29.16 -10.70 7.77
N ASP A 648 -28.48 -11.76 8.22
CA ASP A 648 -27.07 -12.09 7.98
C ASP A 648 -26.72 -12.02 6.47
N LEU A 649 -27.62 -12.48 5.59
CA LEU A 649 -27.47 -12.34 4.13
C LEU A 649 -27.62 -10.91 3.57
N GLN A 650 -28.13 -9.94 4.35
CA GLN A 650 -28.25 -8.52 3.98
C GLN A 650 -26.98 -7.73 4.29
N ASP A 651 -26.16 -8.21 5.22
CA ASP A 651 -24.85 -7.63 5.58
C ASP A 651 -23.75 -8.11 4.63
N MET A 652 -24.00 -9.24 3.94
CA MET A 652 -23.14 -9.77 2.89
C MET A 652 -23.30 -9.06 1.53
N ALA A 653 -22.16 -8.75 0.91
CA ALA A 653 -22.13 -8.21 -0.45
C ALA A 653 -22.42 -9.29 -1.51
N GLN A 654 -23.29 -8.99 -2.47
CA GLN A 654 -23.57 -9.91 -3.58
C GLN A 654 -22.43 -9.92 -4.63
N LEU A 655 -22.10 -11.12 -5.08
CA LEU A 655 -21.15 -11.42 -6.15
C LEU A 655 -21.82 -12.36 -7.15
N VAL A 656 -21.84 -12.02 -8.45
CA VAL A 656 -22.63 -12.72 -9.46
C VAL A 656 -21.76 -13.24 -10.59
N LEU A 657 -21.70 -14.56 -10.72
CA LEU A 657 -21.06 -15.22 -11.86
C LEU A 657 -22.07 -15.44 -12.99
N ARG A 658 -21.80 -14.85 -14.15
CA ARG A 658 -22.61 -14.96 -15.37
C ARG A 658 -21.84 -15.76 -16.42
N ALA A 659 -22.43 -16.84 -16.92
CA ALA A 659 -21.87 -17.69 -17.95
C ALA A 659 -22.88 -17.93 -19.09
N ARG A 660 -22.47 -17.77 -20.34
CA ARG A 660 -23.32 -17.99 -21.53
C ARG A 660 -22.56 -18.76 -22.60
N GLY A 661 -23.14 -19.82 -23.15
CA GLY A 661 -22.50 -20.62 -24.21
C GLY A 661 -23.19 -21.93 -24.58
N PRO A 662 -22.65 -22.69 -25.54
CA PRO A 662 -23.15 -24.01 -25.88
C PRO A 662 -23.02 -25.00 -24.73
N ARG A 663 -24.03 -25.86 -24.51
CA ARG A 663 -24.00 -26.91 -23.47
C ARG A 663 -22.80 -27.86 -23.60
N ALA A 664 -22.28 -28.07 -24.81
CA ALA A 664 -21.09 -28.88 -25.07
C ALA A 664 -19.81 -28.29 -24.44
N THR A 665 -19.71 -26.96 -24.34
CA THR A 665 -18.59 -26.24 -23.68
C THR A 665 -18.57 -26.47 -22.17
N PHE A 666 -19.66 -26.96 -21.58
CA PHE A 666 -19.80 -27.20 -20.13
C PHE A 666 -20.12 -28.67 -19.78
N ALA A 667 -19.94 -29.60 -20.72
CA ALA A 667 -20.43 -30.98 -20.61
C ALA A 667 -19.53 -31.89 -19.75
N GLY A 668 -19.73 -31.87 -18.43
CA GLY A 668 -19.07 -32.82 -17.51
C GLY A 668 -19.68 -32.96 -16.10
N HIS A 669 -20.70 -32.19 -15.74
CA HIS A 669 -21.00 -31.86 -14.33
C HIS A 669 -22.50 -31.85 -13.96
N ARG A 670 -22.82 -31.97 -12.66
CA ARG A 670 -24.17 -32.00 -12.01
C ARG A 670 -24.06 -31.38 -10.61
N LEU A 671 -25.05 -30.81 -9.91
CA LEU A 671 -26.44 -30.37 -10.07
C LEU A 671 -26.64 -29.32 -8.93
N LEU A 672 -27.62 -28.40 -8.89
CA LEU A 672 -29.07 -28.58 -8.67
C LEU A 672 -29.78 -27.23 -9.01
N ARG A 673 -31.04 -27.02 -8.60
CA ARG A 673 -31.92 -25.92 -9.06
C ARG A 673 -32.25 -24.95 -7.89
N HIS A 674 -32.32 -23.64 -8.15
CA HIS A 674 -33.51 -22.85 -7.79
C HIS A 674 -33.72 -21.62 -8.68
N SER A 675 -34.90 -21.02 -8.54
CA SER A 675 -35.41 -19.88 -9.32
C SER A 675 -36.11 -18.96 -8.34
N VAL A 676 -35.65 -17.72 -8.19
CA VAL A 676 -36.26 -16.75 -7.28
C VAL A 676 -37.58 -16.26 -7.87
N THR A 677 -38.67 -16.80 -7.35
CA THR A 677 -39.84 -16.00 -6.99
C THR A 677 -39.74 -15.74 -5.49
N GLU A 678 -40.23 -14.60 -5.04
CA GLU A 678 -40.32 -14.27 -3.61
C GLU A 678 -41.15 -15.34 -2.86
N ASP A 679 -40.94 -15.40 -1.54
CA ASP A 679 -41.47 -16.38 -0.57
C ASP A 679 -40.76 -17.76 -0.52
N ASN A 680 -40.09 -18.01 0.63
CA ASN A 680 -39.47 -19.25 1.10
C ASN A 680 -38.18 -19.74 0.38
N VAL A 681 -37.03 -19.18 0.76
CA VAL A 681 -35.71 -19.82 0.60
C VAL A 681 -35.33 -20.50 1.93
N GLU A 682 -35.08 -21.81 1.92
CA GLU A 682 -34.58 -22.53 3.09
C GLU A 682 -33.09 -22.18 3.34
N LEU A 683 -32.77 -21.65 4.52
CA LEU A 683 -31.41 -21.21 4.86
C LEU A 683 -30.37 -22.36 4.84
N GLU A 684 -30.80 -23.60 5.07
CA GLU A 684 -29.99 -24.83 4.92
C GLU A 684 -29.34 -25.01 3.52
N MET A 685 -29.78 -24.23 2.53
CA MET A 685 -29.19 -24.23 1.18
C MET A 685 -27.87 -23.45 1.06
N PHE A 686 -27.59 -22.49 1.95
CA PHE A 686 -26.35 -21.70 1.92
C PHE A 686 -25.19 -22.45 2.57
N LYS A 687 -24.01 -22.40 1.94
CA LYS A 687 -22.80 -23.11 2.39
C LYS A 687 -21.57 -22.27 2.07
N ALA A 688 -20.69 -22.09 3.04
CA ALA A 688 -19.38 -21.47 2.80
C ALA A 688 -18.60 -22.27 1.73
N VAL A 689 -18.45 -21.68 0.55
CA VAL A 689 -17.76 -22.26 -0.61
C VAL A 689 -16.28 -21.89 -0.66
N LEU A 690 -15.92 -20.74 -0.08
CA LEU A 690 -14.58 -20.19 0.07
C LEU A 690 -14.42 -19.68 1.51
N GLY A 691 -13.18 -19.47 1.96
CA GLY A 691 -12.86 -18.99 3.31
C GLY A 691 -12.28 -20.07 4.22
N GLY A 692 -11.55 -19.63 5.26
CA GLY A 692 -10.77 -20.52 6.13
C GLY A 692 -9.79 -21.39 5.32
N SER A 693 -9.95 -22.71 5.38
CA SER A 693 -9.15 -23.68 4.61
C SER A 693 -9.62 -23.91 3.17
N LYS A 694 -10.73 -23.30 2.72
CA LYS A 694 -11.30 -23.48 1.37
C LYS A 694 -10.83 -22.36 0.43
N LEU A 695 -9.76 -22.64 -0.31
CA LEU A 695 -9.15 -21.66 -1.24
C LEU A 695 -9.75 -21.71 -2.67
N SER A 696 -10.58 -22.70 -3.01
CA SER A 696 -11.20 -22.79 -4.34
C SER A 696 -12.53 -23.56 -4.33
N TYR A 697 -13.39 -23.26 -5.31
CA TYR A 697 -14.71 -23.89 -5.47
C TYR A 697 -15.05 -24.11 -6.95
N THR A 698 -15.51 -25.32 -7.30
CA THR A 698 -15.85 -25.69 -8.69
C THR A 698 -17.33 -25.42 -8.99
N VAL A 699 -17.61 -24.35 -9.74
CA VAL A 699 -18.98 -24.01 -10.20
C VAL A 699 -19.43 -24.90 -11.37
N ARG A 700 -20.75 -25.20 -11.46
CA ARG A 700 -21.31 -26.17 -12.42
C ARG A 700 -22.48 -25.58 -13.22
N PRO A 701 -22.26 -25.06 -14.45
CA PRO A 701 -23.31 -24.42 -15.24
C PRO A 701 -24.45 -25.36 -15.69
N SER A 702 -25.70 -24.93 -15.52
CA SER A 702 -26.89 -25.79 -15.75
C SER A 702 -27.65 -25.54 -17.07
N ARG A 703 -27.36 -24.43 -17.77
CA ARG A 703 -28.12 -23.92 -18.93
C ARG A 703 -27.20 -23.21 -19.94
N HIS A 704 -27.74 -22.90 -21.12
CA HIS A 704 -27.05 -22.09 -22.15
C HIS A 704 -26.75 -20.64 -21.72
N GLN A 705 -27.49 -20.16 -20.72
CA GLN A 705 -27.25 -18.93 -19.98
C GLN A 705 -27.48 -19.29 -18.51
N HIS A 706 -26.46 -19.06 -17.69
CA HIS A 706 -26.40 -19.48 -16.30
C HIS A 706 -25.89 -18.32 -15.46
N GLU A 707 -26.56 -18.07 -14.34
CA GLU A 707 -26.23 -17.03 -13.38
C GLU A 707 -26.20 -17.69 -12.00
N SER A 708 -25.12 -17.47 -11.26
CA SER A 708 -24.93 -17.92 -9.89
C SER A 708 -24.66 -16.70 -9.01
N VAL A 709 -25.49 -16.52 -7.98
CA VAL A 709 -25.32 -15.50 -6.96
C VAL A 709 -24.58 -16.12 -5.78
N PHE A 710 -23.55 -15.43 -5.32
CA PHE A 710 -22.80 -15.70 -4.11
C PHE A 710 -22.95 -14.49 -3.18
N TYR A 711 -22.80 -14.74 -1.89
CA TYR A 711 -22.78 -13.73 -0.83
C TYR A 711 -21.39 -13.75 -0.21
N VAL A 712 -20.85 -12.57 0.08
CA VAL A 712 -19.47 -12.37 0.55
C VAL A 712 -19.51 -11.52 1.80
N GLU A 713 -18.82 -11.98 2.84
CA GLU A 713 -18.64 -11.28 4.12
C GLU A 713 -17.17 -10.91 4.35
N GLY A 714 -16.93 -9.86 5.12
CA GLY A 714 -15.62 -9.51 5.64
C GLY A 714 -15.39 -10.13 7.02
N LEU A 715 -14.22 -10.75 7.20
CA LEU A 715 -13.83 -11.39 8.48
C LEU A 715 -12.96 -10.48 9.37
N ALA A 716 -12.38 -9.41 8.80
CA ALA A 716 -11.49 -8.50 9.51
C ALA A 716 -11.62 -7.07 8.97
N PHE A 717 -11.57 -6.10 9.88
CA PHE A 717 -11.44 -4.68 9.55
C PHE A 717 -10.04 -4.36 8.98
N PRO A 718 -9.89 -3.26 8.20
CA PRO A 718 -8.57 -2.73 7.86
C PRO A 718 -7.69 -2.54 9.10
N ASP A 719 -6.42 -2.92 9.01
CA ASP A 719 -5.44 -2.88 10.10
C ASP A 719 -4.02 -2.75 9.53
N VAL A 720 -2.99 -2.64 10.39
CA VAL A 720 -1.58 -2.44 9.99
C VAL A 720 -1.05 -3.52 9.02
N ALA A 721 -1.56 -4.76 9.13
CA ALA A 721 -1.21 -5.87 8.24
C ALA A 721 -2.24 -6.10 7.11
N PHE A 722 -3.34 -5.34 7.06
CA PHE A 722 -4.43 -5.56 6.12
C PHE A 722 -4.97 -4.24 5.55
N SER A 723 -4.64 -3.96 4.29
CA SER A 723 -5.03 -2.74 3.56
C SER A 723 -6.55 -2.57 3.29
N GLY A 724 -7.37 -3.54 3.71
CA GLY A 724 -8.80 -3.61 3.44
C GLY A 724 -9.17 -4.09 2.04
N LEU A 725 -8.22 -4.49 1.18
CA LEU A 725 -8.52 -4.97 -0.18
C LEU A 725 -8.59 -6.50 -0.26
N VAL A 726 -9.63 -7.02 -0.93
CA VAL A 726 -9.84 -8.46 -1.15
C VAL A 726 -10.14 -8.71 -2.63
N SER A 727 -9.42 -9.65 -3.25
CA SER A 727 -9.59 -10.03 -4.65
C SER A 727 -10.25 -11.41 -4.77
N LEU A 728 -11.31 -11.51 -5.57
CA LEU A 728 -11.98 -12.76 -5.89
C LEU A 728 -11.91 -13.04 -7.39
N HIS A 729 -11.63 -14.29 -7.75
CA HIS A 729 -11.35 -14.69 -9.14
C HIS A 729 -12.25 -15.85 -9.58
N VAL A 730 -12.71 -15.80 -10.83
CA VAL A 730 -13.22 -16.99 -11.54
C VAL A 730 -12.21 -17.39 -12.62
N THR A 731 -11.95 -18.68 -12.77
CA THR A 731 -11.07 -19.20 -13.82
C THR A 731 -11.76 -20.34 -14.56
N LEU A 732 -11.78 -20.27 -15.89
CA LEU A 732 -12.21 -21.34 -16.78
C LEU A 732 -11.01 -22.25 -17.05
N LEU A 733 -11.16 -23.55 -16.76
CA LEU A 733 -10.12 -24.57 -16.92
C LEU A 733 -10.46 -25.50 -18.09
N GLU A 734 -9.46 -25.89 -18.87
CA GLU A 734 -9.53 -26.98 -19.84
C GLU A 734 -9.03 -28.28 -19.20
N SER A 735 -9.81 -29.36 -19.30
CA SER A 735 -9.41 -30.70 -18.84
C SER A 735 -9.09 -31.58 -20.07
N PRO A 736 -7.81 -31.75 -20.46
CA PRO A 736 -7.42 -32.54 -21.63
C PRO A 736 -7.49 -34.05 -21.36
N GLY A 737 -8.70 -34.58 -21.17
CA GLY A 737 -8.94 -36.01 -20.94
C GLY A 737 -8.55 -36.50 -19.54
N LYS A 738 -8.76 -37.79 -19.27
CA LYS A 738 -8.48 -38.39 -17.95
C LYS A 738 -6.98 -38.56 -17.72
N GLY A 739 -6.45 -37.86 -16.71
CA GLY A 739 -5.08 -38.07 -16.19
C GLY A 739 -4.07 -36.99 -16.56
N LEU A 740 -4.48 -35.91 -17.21
CA LEU A 740 -3.64 -34.74 -17.49
C LEU A 740 -4.08 -33.54 -16.64
N LEU A 741 -3.15 -32.60 -16.39
CA LEU A 741 -3.37 -31.42 -15.57
C LEU A 741 -4.29 -30.40 -16.27
N GLU A 742 -5.15 -29.74 -15.48
CA GLU A 742 -6.08 -28.74 -15.99
C GLU A 742 -5.38 -27.41 -16.30
N SER A 743 -5.68 -26.81 -17.44
CA SER A 743 -5.01 -25.60 -17.93
C SER A 743 -5.95 -24.38 -17.92
N PRO A 744 -5.56 -23.22 -17.37
CA PRO A 744 -6.42 -22.04 -17.34
C PRO A 744 -6.55 -21.36 -18.71
N ILE A 745 -7.77 -21.32 -19.24
CA ILE A 745 -8.12 -20.71 -20.53
C ILE A 745 -8.42 -19.21 -20.37
N PHE A 746 -9.09 -18.85 -19.27
CA PHE A 746 -9.59 -17.50 -19.02
C PHE A 746 -9.70 -17.26 -17.50
N THR A 747 -9.36 -16.06 -17.05
CA THR A 747 -9.54 -15.63 -15.65
C THR A 747 -10.17 -14.23 -15.65
N ASP A 748 -11.14 -14.03 -14.77
CA ASP A 748 -11.80 -12.75 -14.52
C ASP A 748 -11.87 -12.48 -13.01
N SER A 749 -11.83 -11.21 -12.61
CA SER A 749 -11.53 -10.79 -11.23
C SER A 749 -12.41 -9.64 -10.75
N VAL A 750 -12.73 -9.63 -9.46
CA VAL A 750 -13.40 -8.53 -8.75
C VAL A 750 -12.60 -8.16 -7.53
N VAL A 751 -12.38 -6.86 -7.31
CA VAL A 751 -11.79 -6.32 -6.07
C VAL A 751 -12.85 -5.64 -5.21
N PHE A 752 -12.90 -6.05 -3.94
CA PHE A 752 -13.66 -5.42 -2.87
C PHE A 752 -12.74 -4.60 -1.98
N ARG A 753 -13.26 -3.50 -1.42
CA ARG A 753 -12.71 -2.88 -0.21
C ARG A 753 -13.64 -3.14 0.98
N VAL A 754 -13.08 -3.66 2.06
CA VAL A 754 -13.72 -3.75 3.37
C VAL A 754 -13.97 -2.35 3.91
N ALA A 755 -15.20 -2.09 4.37
CA ALA A 755 -15.60 -0.83 4.95
C ALA A 755 -14.81 -0.54 6.24
N PRO A 756 -14.27 0.68 6.41
CA PRO A 756 -13.63 1.08 7.65
C PRO A 756 -14.68 1.28 8.76
N TRP A 757 -14.23 1.19 10.01
CA TRP A 757 -14.98 1.68 11.16
C TRP A 757 -14.91 3.21 11.24
N ILE A 758 -16.03 3.88 11.56
CA ILE A 758 -16.17 5.34 11.47
C ILE A 758 -16.88 5.89 12.73
N MET A 759 -16.24 6.80 13.46
CA MET A 759 -16.80 7.49 14.64
C MET A 759 -17.82 8.58 14.28
N THR A 760 -18.61 9.01 15.25
CA THR A 760 -19.60 10.09 15.08
C THR A 760 -19.37 11.26 16.05
N PRO A 761 -19.21 12.51 15.57
CA PRO A 761 -18.87 13.66 16.42
C PRO A 761 -20.05 14.13 17.26
N ASN A 762 -19.79 14.88 18.33
CA ASN A 762 -20.80 15.51 19.19
C ASN A 762 -21.79 16.44 18.44
N THR A 763 -21.48 16.85 17.21
CA THR A 763 -22.37 17.61 16.30
C THR A 763 -23.35 16.74 15.51
N ALA A 764 -23.15 15.42 15.44
CA ALA A 764 -24.08 14.50 14.79
C ALA A 764 -25.36 14.33 15.63
N PRO A 765 -26.55 14.21 15.00
CA PRO A 765 -27.80 14.03 15.72
C PRO A 765 -27.76 12.81 16.66
N PRO A 766 -28.05 12.97 17.96
CA PRO A 766 -28.10 11.85 18.88
C PRO A 766 -29.25 10.90 18.53
N LEU A 767 -29.03 9.60 18.73
CA LEU A 767 -30.03 8.54 18.55
C LEU A 767 -30.37 7.83 19.86
N GLU A 768 -29.42 7.75 20.80
CA GLU A 768 -29.59 7.06 22.08
C GLU A 768 -28.52 7.51 23.07
N VAL A 769 -28.90 7.68 24.35
CA VAL A 769 -27.99 8.04 25.45
C VAL A 769 -27.84 6.87 26.40
N PHE A 770 -26.61 6.59 26.81
CA PHE A 770 -26.27 5.52 27.75
C PHE A 770 -25.78 6.12 29.08
N VAL A 771 -26.18 5.52 30.19
CA VAL A 771 -25.73 5.91 31.54
C VAL A 771 -25.71 4.69 32.47
N CYS A 772 -24.77 4.62 33.40
CA CYS A 772 -24.75 3.57 34.41
C CYS A 772 -25.62 3.96 35.63
N SER A 773 -26.39 3.01 36.16
CA SER A 773 -26.98 3.11 37.51
C SER A 773 -26.03 2.47 38.51
N VAL A 774 -25.51 3.27 39.45
CA VAL A 774 -24.54 2.86 40.47
C VAL A 774 -24.95 3.42 41.84
N ASP A 775 -24.25 3.02 42.89
CA ASP A 775 -24.51 3.52 44.23
C ASP A 775 -24.40 5.06 44.29
N LYS A 776 -25.47 5.71 44.77
CA LYS A 776 -25.59 7.16 45.04
C LYS A 776 -25.59 8.08 43.81
N ASN A 777 -25.80 7.59 42.58
CA ASN A 777 -25.95 8.46 41.40
C ASN A 777 -27.41 8.69 40.93
N GLY A 778 -28.42 8.31 41.73
CA GLY A 778 -29.83 8.34 41.31
C GLY A 778 -30.36 9.72 40.86
N GLU A 779 -29.93 10.80 41.51
CA GLU A 779 -30.32 12.17 41.13
C GLU A 779 -29.68 12.60 39.80
N PHE A 780 -28.40 12.25 39.58
CA PHE A 780 -27.71 12.42 38.30
C PHE A 780 -28.41 11.66 37.17
N GLY A 781 -28.73 10.38 37.38
CA GLY A 781 -29.43 9.56 36.39
C GLY A 781 -30.81 10.14 36.03
N ALA A 782 -31.54 10.68 37.01
CA ALA A 782 -32.79 11.39 36.77
C ALA A 782 -32.60 12.71 35.98
N ALA A 783 -31.53 13.46 36.25
CA ALA A 783 -31.21 14.70 35.54
C ALA A 783 -30.80 14.45 34.07
N VAL A 784 -29.99 13.41 33.82
CA VAL A 784 -29.65 12.93 32.47
C VAL A 784 -30.90 12.45 31.73
N GLY A 785 -31.76 11.66 32.38
CA GLY A 785 -33.03 11.22 31.79
C GLY A 785 -33.96 12.37 31.43
N ALA A 786 -34.09 13.38 32.29
CA ALA A 786 -34.86 14.58 31.99
C ALA A 786 -34.27 15.41 30.84
N LEU A 787 -32.93 15.40 30.65
CA LEU A 787 -32.28 16.03 29.50
C LEU A 787 -32.56 15.25 28.21
N ALA A 788 -32.43 13.92 28.25
CA ALA A 788 -32.72 13.04 27.11
C ALA A 788 -34.19 13.16 26.66
N GLU A 789 -35.14 13.21 27.61
CA GLU A 789 -36.56 13.48 27.33
C GLU A 789 -36.77 14.84 26.62
N ARG A 790 -36.12 15.92 27.11
CA ARG A 790 -36.18 17.25 26.46
C ARG A 790 -35.58 17.25 25.05
N ALA A 791 -34.54 16.45 24.83
CA ALA A 791 -33.90 16.27 23.53
C ALA A 791 -34.64 15.29 22.61
N GLN A 792 -35.67 14.59 23.11
CA GLN A 792 -36.40 13.51 22.44
C GLN A 792 -35.51 12.33 22.03
N VAL A 793 -34.52 12.01 22.87
CA VAL A 793 -33.57 10.91 22.67
C VAL A 793 -33.87 9.79 23.68
N PRO A 794 -33.97 8.51 23.25
CA PRO A 794 -34.02 7.35 24.14
C PRO A 794 -32.87 7.33 25.16
N LEU A 795 -33.16 6.84 26.37
CA LEU A 795 -32.19 6.60 27.43
C LEU A 795 -32.09 5.09 27.72
N THR A 796 -30.89 4.55 27.66
CA THR A 796 -30.55 3.18 28.05
C THR A 796 -29.71 3.22 29.33
N VAL A 797 -30.19 2.57 30.39
CA VAL A 797 -29.56 2.57 31.71
C VAL A 797 -28.92 1.20 31.97
N CYS A 798 -27.59 1.15 32.07
CA CYS A 798 -26.87 -0.07 32.45
C CYS A 798 -26.97 -0.26 33.98
N PRO A 799 -27.64 -1.32 34.49
CA PRO A 799 -27.88 -1.52 35.91
C PRO A 799 -26.64 -2.05 36.66
N ALA A 800 -26.57 -1.79 37.96
CA ALA A 800 -25.45 -2.17 38.83
C ALA A 800 -24.93 -3.63 38.70
N PRO A 801 -25.77 -4.67 38.50
CA PRO A 801 -25.28 -6.04 38.28
C PRO A 801 -24.55 -6.27 36.95
N GLN A 802 -24.74 -5.40 35.96
CA GLN A 802 -24.06 -5.47 34.66
C GLN A 802 -22.79 -4.61 34.65
N ASN A 803 -22.84 -3.39 35.22
CA ASN A 803 -21.68 -2.48 35.26
C ASN A 803 -20.70 -2.75 36.42
N GLN A 804 -21.05 -3.59 37.39
CA GLN A 804 -20.22 -3.93 38.55
C GLN A 804 -19.76 -2.70 39.37
N GLN A 805 -20.60 -1.67 39.48
CA GLN A 805 -20.34 -0.36 40.11
C GLN A 805 -19.34 0.54 39.35
N ASP A 806 -18.93 0.15 38.15
CA ASP A 806 -18.24 1.03 37.20
C ASP A 806 -19.26 2.01 36.61
N ARG A 807 -18.92 3.30 36.64
CA ARG A 807 -19.81 4.40 36.24
C ARG A 807 -19.41 5.05 34.92
N TRP A 808 -18.24 4.71 34.41
CA TRP A 808 -17.55 5.43 33.36
C TRP A 808 -17.84 4.77 32.00
N ILE A 809 -19.06 4.94 31.51
CA ILE A 809 -19.52 4.31 30.26
C ILE A 809 -18.95 4.96 28.99
N GLN A 810 -18.38 6.17 29.11
CA GLN A 810 -17.55 6.78 28.08
C GLN A 810 -16.19 6.07 27.94
N ASP A 811 -15.68 5.48 29.03
CA ASP A 811 -14.32 4.93 29.03
C ASP A 811 -14.21 3.58 28.31
N GLU A 812 -15.25 2.74 28.41
CA GLU A 812 -15.19 1.34 27.93
C GLU A 812 -15.62 1.22 26.45
N VAL A 813 -16.41 2.18 25.95
CA VAL A 813 -17.19 2.05 24.71
C VAL A 813 -17.05 3.29 23.84
N GLU A 814 -16.90 3.10 22.54
CA GLU A 814 -17.07 4.16 21.54
C GLU A 814 -18.02 3.73 20.41
N PHE A 815 -18.95 4.60 20.03
CA PHE A 815 -20.01 4.27 19.06
C PHE A 815 -19.67 4.74 17.65
N GLY A 816 -19.17 3.81 16.83
CA GLY A 816 -18.99 4.00 15.40
C GLY A 816 -20.05 3.32 14.55
N TYR A 817 -19.79 3.25 13.25
CA TYR A 817 -20.59 2.52 12.26
C TYR A 817 -19.74 2.01 11.10
N ILE A 818 -20.27 1.02 10.38
CA ILE A 818 -19.80 0.60 9.05
C ILE A 818 -20.89 0.84 8.01
N GLN A 819 -20.49 1.00 6.75
CA GLN A 819 -21.41 1.35 5.68
C GLN A 819 -20.98 0.76 4.32
N ALA A 820 -21.95 0.17 3.64
CA ALA A 820 -21.87 -0.23 2.24
C ALA A 820 -23.05 0.41 1.47
N PRO A 821 -23.09 0.28 0.13
CA PRO A 821 -24.24 0.73 -0.67
C PRO A 821 -25.55 0.00 -0.32
N HIS A 822 -25.47 -1.25 0.13
CA HIS A 822 -26.63 -2.10 0.44
C HIS A 822 -27.10 -2.03 1.91
N LYS A 823 -26.20 -1.75 2.87
CA LYS A 823 -26.46 -1.84 4.31
C LYS A 823 -25.60 -0.85 5.10
N THR A 824 -26.04 -0.46 6.30
CA THR A 824 -25.30 0.40 7.25
C THR A 824 -25.72 0.01 8.66
N LEU A 825 -24.76 -0.33 9.52
CA LEU A 825 -25.03 -0.75 10.90
C LEU A 825 -24.05 -0.07 11.88
N PRO A 826 -24.49 0.31 13.09
CA PRO A 826 -23.61 0.76 14.16
C PRO A 826 -22.68 -0.35 14.63
N VAL A 827 -21.43 -0.02 14.95
CA VAL A 827 -20.43 -0.95 15.47
C VAL A 827 -19.80 -0.35 16.71
N VAL A 828 -19.94 -1.05 17.84
CA VAL A 828 -19.29 -0.68 19.09
C VAL A 828 -17.80 -1.02 19.01
N PHE A 829 -16.94 -0.04 19.29
CA PHE A 829 -15.53 -0.29 19.57
C PHE A 829 -15.37 -0.41 21.08
N ASP A 830 -14.82 -1.53 21.51
CA ASP A 830 -14.59 -1.91 22.90
C ASP A 830 -13.13 -1.61 23.29
N SER A 831 -12.97 -0.88 24.40
CA SER A 831 -11.67 -0.44 24.91
C SER A 831 -10.95 -1.60 25.63
N PRO A 832 -9.61 -1.73 25.50
CA PRO A 832 -8.85 -2.67 26.32
C PRO A 832 -8.79 -2.29 27.81
N ARG A 833 -9.57 -1.31 28.29
CA ARG A 833 -9.67 -0.89 29.70
C ARG A 833 -10.10 -2.00 30.64
N ASP A 834 -10.96 -2.92 30.19
CA ASP A 834 -11.24 -4.22 30.82
C ASP A 834 -11.64 -4.15 32.33
N ARG A 835 -12.46 -3.18 32.74
CA ARG A 835 -12.90 -3.03 34.16
C ARG A 835 -14.27 -3.64 34.42
N GLY A 836 -15.18 -2.91 35.09
CA GLY A 836 -16.48 -3.45 35.50
C GLY A 836 -17.46 -3.57 34.34
N LEU A 837 -17.27 -2.74 33.32
CA LEU A 837 -18.08 -2.69 32.10
C LEU A 837 -17.63 -3.63 30.98
N LYS A 838 -16.49 -4.33 31.07
CA LYS A 838 -15.92 -5.15 29.99
C LYS A 838 -16.87 -6.16 29.32
N ASP A 839 -17.84 -6.67 30.06
CA ASP A 839 -18.82 -7.65 29.54
C ASP A 839 -20.03 -6.95 28.87
N PHE A 840 -20.22 -5.65 29.07
CA PHE A 840 -21.38 -4.87 28.62
C PHE A 840 -21.48 -4.76 27.09
N PRO A 841 -20.40 -4.50 26.32
CA PRO A 841 -20.47 -4.43 24.86
C PRO A 841 -20.97 -5.75 24.26
N VAL A 842 -20.37 -6.87 24.66
CA VAL A 842 -20.70 -8.21 24.12
C VAL A 842 -22.06 -8.75 24.63
N ARG A 843 -22.44 -8.46 25.88
CA ARG A 843 -23.69 -8.98 26.47
C ARG A 843 -24.90 -8.08 26.32
N SER A 844 -24.74 -6.79 25.99
CA SER A 844 -25.85 -5.83 26.04
C SER A 844 -25.91 -4.84 24.87
N ILE A 845 -24.85 -4.75 24.05
CA ILE A 845 -24.86 -3.94 22.81
C ILE A 845 -24.87 -4.84 21.57
N LEU A 846 -23.98 -5.83 21.49
CA LEU A 846 -23.90 -6.79 20.38
C LEU A 846 -25.21 -7.55 20.16
N GLY A 847 -25.75 -7.46 18.95
CA GLY A 847 -26.99 -8.13 18.54
C GLY A 847 -27.33 -7.83 17.07
N PRO A 848 -28.57 -8.08 16.63
CA PRO A 848 -28.99 -7.86 15.25
C PRO A 848 -28.82 -6.40 14.83
N ASP A 849 -28.22 -6.15 13.66
CA ASP A 849 -27.86 -4.82 13.15
C ASP A 849 -26.96 -4.01 14.13
N PHE A 850 -26.18 -4.66 15.02
CA PHE A 850 -25.27 -3.96 15.93
C PHE A 850 -23.96 -4.73 16.15
N GLY A 851 -22.91 -4.28 15.45
CA GLY A 851 -21.61 -4.94 15.41
C GLY A 851 -20.71 -4.65 16.60
N TYR A 852 -19.66 -5.46 16.73
CA TYR A 852 -18.65 -5.40 17.77
C TYR A 852 -17.23 -5.48 17.18
N VAL A 853 -16.32 -4.67 17.73
CA VAL A 853 -14.88 -4.77 17.45
C VAL A 853 -14.09 -4.39 18.70
N ALA A 854 -12.95 -5.04 18.93
CA ALA A 854 -12.03 -4.73 20.03
C ALA A 854 -10.57 -4.77 19.55
N ARG A 855 -9.65 -4.19 20.32
CA ARG A 855 -8.20 -4.34 20.11
C ARG A 855 -7.51 -4.58 21.45
N GLN A 856 -6.88 -5.75 21.59
CA GLN A 856 -6.08 -6.09 22.77
C GLN A 856 -4.82 -5.22 22.83
N ALA A 857 -4.33 -4.94 24.05
CA ALA A 857 -3.10 -4.19 24.31
C ALA A 857 -2.03 -5.09 25.00
N PRO A 858 -1.26 -5.91 24.26
CA PRO A 858 -0.25 -6.81 24.82
C PRO A 858 0.86 -6.10 25.61
N GLU A 859 1.14 -4.83 25.30
CA GLU A 859 2.07 -3.96 26.01
C GLU A 859 1.58 -3.50 27.39
N GLY A 860 0.32 -3.78 27.73
CA GLY A 860 -0.35 -3.28 28.92
C GLY A 860 -1.18 -2.01 28.66
N THR A 861 -2.11 -1.75 29.57
CA THR A 861 -3.12 -0.69 29.46
C THR A 861 -2.81 0.49 30.38
N SER A 862 -3.05 1.70 29.91
CA SER A 862 -2.92 2.96 30.64
C SER A 862 -4.27 3.66 30.79
N SER A 863 -4.33 4.76 31.54
CA SER A 863 -5.55 5.58 31.59
C SER A 863 -5.96 6.12 30.21
N LEU A 864 -4.96 6.41 29.35
CA LEU A 864 -5.12 6.93 27.99
C LEU A 864 -5.72 5.91 26.98
N ASP A 865 -5.96 4.67 27.40
CA ASP A 865 -6.66 3.65 26.61
C ASP A 865 -8.18 3.68 26.79
N SER A 866 -8.66 4.38 27.82
CA SER A 866 -10.08 4.66 28.04
C SER A 866 -10.61 5.61 26.96
N PHE A 867 -11.84 5.42 26.50
CA PHE A 867 -12.36 6.14 25.33
C PHE A 867 -12.91 7.57 25.60
N GLY A 868 -12.88 8.07 26.84
CA GLY A 868 -12.81 9.54 27.07
C GLY A 868 -11.58 10.19 26.42
N ASN A 869 -10.52 9.40 26.18
CA ASN A 869 -9.34 9.80 25.42
C ASN A 869 -9.45 9.58 23.89
N LEU A 870 -10.63 9.23 23.37
CA LEU A 870 -10.89 8.95 21.96
C LEU A 870 -12.10 9.77 21.45
N GLU A 871 -11.82 10.92 20.85
CA GLU A 871 -12.84 11.86 20.37
C GLU A 871 -12.83 11.98 18.84
N VAL A 872 -13.84 12.63 18.26
CA VAL A 872 -13.83 12.96 16.82
C VAL A 872 -14.38 14.37 16.55
N SER A 873 -13.62 15.13 15.77
CA SER A 873 -14.02 16.46 15.33
C SER A 873 -15.16 16.42 14.28
N PRO A 874 -15.95 17.50 14.16
CA PRO A 874 -16.90 17.65 13.05
C PRO A 874 -16.21 17.71 11.68
N PRO A 875 -16.95 17.61 10.55
CA PRO A 875 -16.39 17.77 9.21
C PRO A 875 -15.66 19.11 9.04
N VAL A 876 -14.46 19.06 8.46
CA VAL A 876 -13.58 20.24 8.29
C VAL A 876 -12.83 20.23 6.97
N THR A 877 -12.50 21.41 6.47
CA THR A 877 -11.56 21.60 5.35
C THR A 877 -10.31 22.29 5.87
N VAL A 878 -9.13 21.73 5.55
CA VAL A 878 -7.82 22.15 6.06
C VAL A 878 -6.89 22.35 4.88
N GLN A 879 -6.47 23.60 4.64
CA GLN A 879 -5.56 23.95 3.53
C GLN A 879 -5.98 23.41 2.14
N GLY A 880 -7.29 23.26 1.90
CA GLY A 880 -7.85 22.73 0.65
C GLY A 880 -8.10 21.21 0.64
N LYS A 881 -7.65 20.46 1.65
CA LYS A 881 -8.03 19.05 1.85
C LYS A 881 -9.31 18.97 2.69
N GLU A 882 -10.31 18.26 2.17
CA GLU A 882 -11.57 18.01 2.89
C GLU A 882 -11.48 16.75 3.75
N TYR A 883 -11.99 16.85 4.97
CA TYR A 883 -12.23 15.74 5.90
C TYR A 883 -13.75 15.69 6.17
N PRO A 884 -14.55 15.15 5.24
CA PRO A 884 -16.02 15.23 5.29
C PRO A 884 -16.65 14.35 6.37
N LEU A 885 -15.87 13.48 7.01
CA LEU A 885 -16.25 12.67 8.18
C LEU A 885 -15.58 13.19 9.47
N GLY A 886 -14.91 14.34 9.41
CA GLY A 886 -14.09 14.86 10.50
C GLY A 886 -12.75 14.14 10.65
N ARG A 887 -12.08 14.37 11.79
CA ARG A 887 -10.81 13.76 12.17
C ARG A 887 -10.83 13.30 13.63
N ILE A 888 -10.35 12.08 13.87
CA ILE A 888 -10.20 11.49 15.20
C ILE A 888 -9.16 12.28 16.00
N LEU A 889 -9.41 12.46 17.30
CA LEU A 889 -8.56 13.16 18.25
C LEU A 889 -8.23 12.18 19.39
N ILE A 890 -6.95 11.96 19.66
CA ILE A 890 -6.49 11.07 20.73
C ILE A 890 -5.42 11.76 21.59
N GLY A 891 -5.51 11.61 22.91
CA GLY A 891 -4.54 12.20 23.84
C GLY A 891 -3.27 11.36 24.02
N SER A 892 -2.16 12.06 24.30
CA SER A 892 -0.80 11.53 24.35
C SER A 892 0.09 12.40 25.26
N SER A 893 1.33 11.93 25.50
CA SER A 893 2.41 12.57 26.27
C SER A 893 3.10 13.74 25.54
N PHE A 894 4.36 14.09 25.88
CA PHE A 894 5.29 14.84 25.02
C PHE A 894 6.34 13.93 24.34
N PRO A 895 7.11 14.39 23.33
CA PRO A 895 8.21 13.65 22.68
C PRO A 895 9.43 13.37 23.58
N ARG A 896 9.23 12.65 24.69
CA ARG A 896 10.25 12.31 25.70
C ARG A 896 10.08 10.86 26.15
N GLU A 897 11.14 10.26 26.66
CA GLU A 897 11.04 8.93 27.29
C GLU A 897 10.14 9.00 28.54
N GLY A 898 9.23 8.03 28.69
CA GLY A 898 8.50 7.78 29.95
C GLY A 898 7.06 8.31 30.08
N GLY A 899 6.52 9.07 29.13
CA GLY A 899 5.13 9.56 29.21
C GLY A 899 4.08 8.54 28.74
N ARG A 900 2.83 8.67 29.20
CA ARG A 900 1.74 7.75 28.82
C ARG A 900 1.35 7.91 27.34
N ARG A 901 0.77 6.88 26.74
CA ARG A 901 0.19 6.90 25.39
C ARG A 901 -0.81 5.75 25.24
N MET A 902 -1.90 5.99 24.54
CA MET A 902 -2.82 4.94 24.06
C MET A 902 -2.05 3.80 23.36
N ALA A 903 -2.50 2.57 23.54
CA ALA A 903 -1.92 1.35 23.03
C ALA A 903 -1.68 1.42 21.52
N LYS A 904 -0.59 0.79 21.08
CA LYS A 904 -0.20 0.76 19.67
C LYS A 904 -1.26 0.07 18.83
N ALA A 905 -1.83 -1.03 19.30
CA ALA A 905 -2.90 -1.75 18.58
C ALA A 905 -4.14 -0.88 18.31
N VAL A 906 -4.57 -0.07 19.30
CA VAL A 906 -5.70 0.86 19.14
C VAL A 906 -5.34 1.97 18.15
N ARG A 907 -4.17 2.60 18.30
CA ARG A 907 -3.72 3.68 17.38
C ARG A 907 -3.53 3.20 15.95
N ASP A 908 -2.92 2.04 15.75
CA ASP A 908 -2.70 1.43 14.44
C ASP A 908 -4.04 1.13 13.75
N PHE A 909 -5.01 0.54 14.48
CA PHE A 909 -6.37 0.31 13.98
C PHE A 909 -7.03 1.61 13.52
N LEU A 910 -7.04 2.66 14.36
CA LEU A 910 -7.65 3.96 14.02
C LEU A 910 -6.98 4.62 12.80
N VAL A 911 -5.66 4.47 12.64
CA VAL A 911 -4.92 4.96 11.46
C VAL A 911 -5.26 4.16 10.20
N ALA A 912 -5.38 2.83 10.30
CA ALA A 912 -5.68 1.95 9.18
C ALA A 912 -7.08 2.17 8.57
N GLN A 913 -8.01 2.77 9.32
CA GLN A 913 -9.34 3.16 8.82
C GLN A 913 -9.28 4.27 7.76
N LYS A 914 -8.20 5.08 7.75
CA LYS A 914 -7.86 6.19 6.81
C LYS A 914 -8.85 7.37 6.78
N VAL A 915 -10.15 7.13 6.75
CA VAL A 915 -11.20 8.12 6.40
C VAL A 915 -11.45 9.21 7.44
N GLN A 916 -10.93 9.05 8.67
CA GLN A 916 -10.95 10.06 9.74
C GLN A 916 -9.54 10.36 10.32
N ALA A 917 -8.48 10.13 9.52
CA ALA A 917 -7.06 10.42 9.76
C ALA A 917 -6.72 11.08 11.13
N PRO A 918 -6.36 10.29 12.17
CA PRO A 918 -6.21 10.78 13.54
C PRO A 918 -5.23 11.94 13.76
N VAL A 919 -5.41 12.64 14.89
CA VAL A 919 -4.55 13.72 15.41
C VAL A 919 -4.20 13.40 16.86
N GLU A 920 -2.91 13.39 17.20
CA GLU A 920 -2.47 13.28 18.60
C GLU A 920 -2.44 14.66 19.28
N LEU A 921 -3.11 14.75 20.43
CA LEU A 921 -3.12 15.90 21.34
C LEU A 921 -2.26 15.61 22.57
N PHE A 922 -2.01 16.64 23.38
CA PHE A 922 -1.29 16.52 24.65
C PHE A 922 -2.28 16.50 25.82
N SER A 923 -2.53 15.31 26.39
CA SER A 923 -3.44 15.11 27.53
C SER A 923 -2.74 14.65 28.81
N ASP A 924 -1.53 14.10 28.71
CA ASP A 924 -0.74 13.50 29.80
C ASP A 924 -0.34 14.47 30.94
N TRP A 925 -0.72 15.75 30.85
CA TRP A 925 -0.63 16.72 31.94
C TRP A 925 -1.79 16.63 32.94
N LEU A 926 -2.89 15.99 32.56
CA LEU A 926 -4.04 15.66 33.43
C LEU A 926 -3.80 14.32 34.12
N SER A 927 -4.34 14.15 35.32
CA SER A 927 -4.17 12.92 36.09
C SER A 927 -4.89 11.74 35.45
N VAL A 928 -6.12 11.95 34.96
CA VAL A 928 -6.84 10.94 34.17
C VAL A 928 -6.29 10.87 32.75
N GLY A 929 -6.00 12.02 32.12
CA GLY A 929 -5.18 12.09 30.92
C GLY A 929 -5.97 11.96 29.62
N HIS A 930 -7.24 12.35 29.63
CA HIS A 930 -8.17 12.26 28.50
C HIS A 930 -8.28 13.59 27.75
N VAL A 931 -8.97 13.58 26.60
CA VAL A 931 -9.16 14.80 25.79
C VAL A 931 -10.48 15.50 26.10
N ASP A 932 -11.52 14.75 26.46
CA ASP A 932 -12.83 15.28 26.87
C ASP A 932 -12.79 16.09 28.18
N GLU A 933 -11.73 15.94 28.98
CA GLU A 933 -11.41 16.79 30.14
C GLU A 933 -11.11 18.25 29.76
N PHE A 934 -10.65 18.55 28.54
CA PHE A 934 -10.25 19.92 28.15
C PHE A 934 -10.81 20.41 26.81
N LEU A 935 -11.50 19.57 26.03
CA LEU A 935 -12.17 19.97 24.79
C LEU A 935 -13.55 19.32 24.62
N SER A 936 -14.44 20.01 23.91
CA SER A 936 -15.69 19.43 23.40
C SER A 936 -16.16 20.16 22.13
N PHE A 937 -17.14 19.61 21.41
CA PHE A 937 -17.71 20.23 20.21
C PHE A 937 -19.23 20.38 20.33
N VAL A 938 -19.74 21.58 20.06
CA VAL A 938 -21.18 21.87 20.01
C VAL A 938 -21.60 22.35 18.62
N PRO A 939 -22.81 21.98 18.14
CA PRO A 939 -23.32 22.50 16.88
C PRO A 939 -23.57 24.01 16.98
N ALA A 940 -23.41 24.72 15.87
CA ALA A 940 -23.67 26.15 15.76
C ALA A 940 -24.35 26.46 14.42
N PRO A 941 -25.25 27.45 14.34
CA PRO A 941 -25.99 27.77 13.11
C PRO A 941 -25.15 28.53 12.07
N ASP A 942 -23.93 28.95 12.41
CA ASP A 942 -23.07 29.79 11.60
C ASP A 942 -21.69 29.16 11.30
N ARG A 943 -20.96 29.81 10.38
CA ARG A 943 -19.58 29.48 9.98
C ARG A 943 -19.40 28.02 9.62
N LYS A 944 -18.64 27.24 10.40
CA LYS A 944 -18.37 25.82 10.11
C LYS A 944 -19.48 24.86 10.55
N GLY A 945 -20.58 25.38 11.11
CA GLY A 945 -21.67 24.56 11.66
C GLY A 945 -21.42 24.10 13.10
N PHE A 946 -20.35 24.56 13.75
CA PHE A 946 -19.96 24.16 15.11
C PHE A 946 -19.12 25.22 15.84
N ARG A 947 -18.84 24.95 17.12
CA ARG A 947 -17.74 25.53 17.90
C ARG A 947 -16.94 24.43 18.58
N LEU A 948 -15.63 24.65 18.66
CA LEU A 948 -14.75 23.97 19.61
C LEU A 948 -14.89 24.69 20.96
N LEU A 949 -15.17 23.96 22.02
CA LEU A 949 -15.07 24.45 23.39
C LEU A 949 -13.72 24.02 23.95
N LEU A 950 -13.03 24.92 24.66
CA LEU A 950 -11.81 24.58 25.40
C LEU A 950 -11.93 25.06 26.85
N ALA A 951 -11.46 24.24 27.80
CA ALA A 951 -11.25 24.67 29.17
C ALA A 951 -10.28 25.87 29.21
N SER A 952 -10.51 26.86 30.09
CA SER A 952 -9.71 28.08 30.09
C SER A 952 -9.54 28.68 31.50
N PRO A 953 -8.40 28.39 32.16
CA PRO A 953 -8.01 29.06 33.39
C PRO A 953 -7.88 30.58 33.26
N SER A 954 -7.36 31.08 32.14
CA SER A 954 -7.25 32.52 31.89
C SER A 954 -8.62 33.20 31.86
N ALA A 955 -9.62 32.61 31.19
CA ALA A 955 -10.99 33.11 31.19
C ALA A 955 -11.64 33.04 32.58
N CYS A 956 -11.34 32.01 33.38
CA CYS A 956 -11.83 31.93 34.75
C CYS A 956 -11.20 33.00 35.66
N TYR A 957 -9.87 33.16 35.65
CA TYR A 957 -9.19 34.23 36.40
C TYR A 957 -9.61 35.63 35.94
N GLN A 958 -9.95 35.82 34.67
CA GLN A 958 -10.55 37.07 34.19
C GLN A 958 -11.93 37.30 34.81
N LEU A 959 -12.86 36.35 34.70
CA LEU A 959 -14.20 36.45 35.28
C LEU A 959 -14.16 36.69 36.80
N LEU A 960 -13.28 35.99 37.52
CA LEU A 960 -13.13 36.16 38.96
C LEU A 960 -12.60 37.56 39.33
N ARG A 961 -11.68 38.14 38.54
CA ARG A 961 -11.26 39.55 38.71
C ARG A 961 -12.37 40.54 38.38
N GLU A 962 -13.10 40.35 37.28
CA GLU A 962 -14.29 41.16 36.96
C GLU A 962 -15.27 41.19 38.14
N LYS A 963 -15.53 40.04 38.78
CA LYS A 963 -16.42 39.96 39.95
C LYS A 963 -15.81 40.49 41.24
N GLN A 964 -14.50 40.45 41.41
CA GLN A 964 -13.81 41.15 42.51
C GLN A 964 -13.96 42.67 42.36
N GLU A 965 -13.74 43.21 41.16
CA GLU A 965 -13.84 44.65 40.83
C GLU A 965 -15.28 45.17 40.93
N GLU A 966 -16.28 44.35 40.58
CA GLU A 966 -17.70 44.62 40.84
C GLU A 966 -18.08 44.61 42.34
N GLY A 967 -17.16 44.28 43.24
CA GLY A 967 -17.35 44.28 44.70
C GLY A 967 -17.78 42.93 45.29
N PHE A 968 -17.79 41.85 44.52
CA PHE A 968 -18.18 40.50 44.95
C PHE A 968 -17.00 39.62 45.38
N GLY A 969 -15.86 40.21 45.78
CA GLY A 969 -14.66 39.47 46.21
C GLY A 969 -14.88 38.47 47.36
N GLU A 970 -15.89 38.69 48.22
CA GLU A 970 -16.27 37.78 49.31
C GLU A 970 -17.29 36.70 48.91
N ALA A 971 -17.75 36.68 47.66
CA ALA A 971 -18.58 35.56 47.17
C ALA A 971 -17.73 34.28 47.17
N ALA A 972 -18.30 33.17 47.67
CA ALA A 972 -17.57 31.92 47.83
C ALA A 972 -18.08 30.82 46.89
N MET A 973 -17.17 29.93 46.50
CA MET A 973 -17.47 28.70 45.78
C MET A 973 -18.13 27.65 46.68
N PHE A 974 -18.69 26.61 46.07
CA PHE A 974 -19.21 25.40 46.72
C PHE A 974 -20.35 25.69 47.73
N GLN A 975 -21.13 26.74 47.46
CA GLN A 975 -22.34 27.04 48.21
C GLN A 975 -23.40 25.97 48.00
N GLY A 976 -24.00 25.50 49.09
CA GLY A 976 -24.94 24.36 49.10
C GLY A 976 -24.29 22.98 49.25
N LEU A 977 -22.97 22.84 49.08
CA LEU A 977 -22.28 21.56 49.27
C LEU A 977 -21.82 21.38 50.72
N ASP A 978 -22.24 20.30 51.35
CA ASP A 978 -21.87 19.99 52.74
C ASP A 978 -20.42 19.51 52.85
N ARG A 979 -19.73 20.00 53.89
CA ARG A 979 -18.32 19.65 54.24
C ARG A 979 -17.24 19.99 53.19
N VAL A 980 -17.62 20.49 52.01
CA VAL A 980 -16.68 21.06 51.03
C VAL A 980 -16.19 22.44 51.50
N PRO A 981 -14.87 22.74 51.45
CA PRO A 981 -14.33 24.08 51.71
C PRO A 981 -14.98 25.14 50.81
N LYS A 982 -15.07 26.39 51.29
CA LYS A 982 -15.76 27.49 50.58
C LYS A 982 -14.82 28.69 50.40
N PRO A 983 -13.80 28.58 49.53
CA PRO A 983 -12.90 29.70 49.25
C PRO A 983 -13.67 30.84 48.60
N THR A 984 -13.36 32.08 49.00
CA THR A 984 -13.89 33.29 48.38
C THR A 984 -13.14 33.62 47.09
N ILE A 985 -13.72 34.45 46.22
CA ILE A 985 -13.01 35.01 45.05
C ILE A 985 -11.67 35.64 45.49
N ASN A 986 -11.67 36.41 46.57
CA ASN A 986 -10.48 37.02 47.15
C ASN A 986 -9.42 35.97 47.55
N ALA A 987 -9.83 34.84 48.13
CA ALA A 987 -8.90 33.76 48.49
C ALA A 987 -8.30 33.08 47.24
N ILE A 988 -9.12 32.77 46.23
CA ILE A 988 -8.68 32.12 44.98
C ILE A 988 -7.71 33.01 44.19
N LEU A 989 -7.99 34.32 44.13
CA LEU A 989 -7.13 35.28 43.43
C LEU A 989 -5.81 35.58 44.18
N ALA A 990 -5.77 35.34 45.50
CA ALA A 990 -4.58 35.50 46.34
C ALA A 990 -3.70 34.25 46.41
N ASP A 991 -4.20 33.08 46.00
CA ASP A 991 -3.43 31.84 45.99
C ASP A 991 -2.44 31.82 44.82
N GLU A 992 -1.16 32.05 45.15
CA GLU A 992 -0.10 32.11 44.14
C GLU A 992 0.28 30.75 43.57
N GLU A 993 0.11 29.65 44.32
CA GLU A 993 0.47 28.31 43.85
C GLU A 993 -0.62 27.77 42.92
N LEU A 994 -1.89 27.95 43.28
CA LEU A 994 -3.02 27.65 42.39
C LEU A 994 -2.91 28.47 41.09
N ARG A 995 -2.53 29.75 41.17
CA ARG A 995 -2.31 30.60 39.99
C ARG A 995 -1.19 30.07 39.10
N LYS A 996 0.00 29.78 39.66
CA LYS A 996 1.15 29.21 38.90
C LYS A 996 0.79 27.90 38.22
N PHE A 997 0.03 27.03 38.91
CA PHE A 997 -0.40 25.76 38.34
C PHE A 997 -1.40 25.96 37.19
N ASN A 998 -2.32 26.91 37.32
CA ASN A 998 -3.25 27.26 36.25
C ASN A 998 -2.60 27.98 35.07
N ASP A 999 -1.52 28.74 35.29
CA ASP A 999 -0.68 29.29 34.20
C ASP A 999 -0.01 28.15 33.40
N TYR A 1000 0.41 27.07 34.08
CA TYR A 1000 0.90 25.84 33.43
C TYR A 1000 -0.23 25.11 32.66
N ALA A 1001 -1.37 24.83 33.29
CA ALA A 1001 -2.52 24.18 32.64
C ALA A 1001 -2.99 24.97 31.40
N GLN A 1002 -3.09 26.29 31.51
CA GLN A 1002 -3.41 27.17 30.38
C GLN A 1002 -2.37 27.06 29.25
N SER A 1003 -1.08 26.86 29.57
CA SER A 1003 -0.03 26.64 28.57
C SER A 1003 -0.20 25.29 27.86
N CYS A 1004 -0.55 24.22 28.58
CA CYS A 1004 -0.88 22.90 28.02
C CYS A 1004 -2.09 22.98 27.08
N ILE A 1005 -3.15 23.68 27.49
CA ILE A 1005 -4.36 23.86 26.67
C ILE A 1005 -4.07 24.74 25.44
N SER A 1006 -3.24 25.78 25.58
CA SER A 1006 -2.84 26.65 24.45
C SER A 1006 -2.04 25.87 23.40
N TRP A 1007 -1.16 24.95 23.83
CA TRP A 1007 -0.45 24.04 22.93
C TRP A 1007 -1.44 23.17 22.11
N ASN A 1008 -2.49 22.65 22.75
CA ASN A 1008 -3.54 21.91 22.06
C ASN A 1008 -4.41 22.79 21.16
N ARG A 1009 -4.76 24.02 21.57
CA ARG A 1009 -5.46 25.01 20.74
C ARG A 1009 -4.76 25.20 19.40
N ASP A 1010 -3.43 25.33 19.43
CA ASP A 1010 -2.61 25.50 18.24
C ASP A 1010 -2.50 24.23 17.37
N ILE A 1011 -2.46 23.03 17.99
CA ILE A 1011 -2.56 21.77 17.24
C ILE A 1011 -3.93 21.67 16.55
N LEU A 1012 -5.03 21.95 17.26
CA LEU A 1012 -6.39 21.87 16.76
C LEU A 1012 -6.63 22.89 15.64
N LYS A 1013 -6.19 24.14 15.80
CA LYS A 1013 -6.23 25.18 14.75
C LYS A 1013 -5.54 24.73 13.47
N ARG A 1014 -4.30 24.22 13.56
CA ARG A 1014 -3.57 23.72 12.39
C ARG A 1014 -4.21 22.46 11.78
N SER A 1015 -4.63 21.51 12.62
CA SER A 1015 -5.04 20.17 12.17
C SER A 1015 -6.49 20.07 11.71
N LEU A 1016 -7.34 21.02 12.13
CA LEU A 1016 -8.76 21.15 11.80
C LEU A 1016 -9.09 22.47 11.07
N GLY A 1017 -8.06 23.30 10.78
CA GLY A 1017 -8.17 24.56 10.05
C GLY A 1017 -9.02 25.63 10.76
N LEU A 1018 -9.08 25.63 12.08
CA LEU A 1018 -9.94 26.53 12.87
C LEU A 1018 -9.34 27.93 12.97
N ALA A 1019 -10.20 28.95 12.90
CA ALA A 1019 -9.85 30.32 13.27
C ALA A 1019 -10.21 30.58 14.75
N GLU A 1020 -9.62 31.60 15.39
CA GLU A 1020 -9.95 31.96 16.78
C GLU A 1020 -11.45 32.07 17.08
N PRO A 1021 -12.30 32.68 16.22
CA PRO A 1021 -13.72 32.75 16.51
C PRO A 1021 -14.43 31.38 16.49
N ASP A 1022 -13.86 30.33 15.87
CA ASP A 1022 -14.44 28.96 15.86
C ASP A 1022 -14.31 28.28 17.24
N ILE A 1023 -13.57 28.91 18.17
CA ILE A 1023 -13.23 28.41 19.50
C ILE A 1023 -13.94 29.28 20.54
N LEU A 1024 -14.48 28.66 21.60
CA LEU A 1024 -15.01 29.34 22.78
C LEU A 1024 -14.28 28.85 24.03
N ASP A 1025 -13.74 29.80 24.79
CA ASP A 1025 -13.03 29.56 26.03
C ASP A 1025 -14.03 29.47 27.21
N ILE A 1026 -14.17 28.28 27.78
CA ILE A 1026 -15.05 27.99 28.91
C ILE A 1026 -14.26 28.19 30.21
N PRO A 1027 -14.73 29.03 31.16
CA PRO A 1027 -13.98 29.35 32.36
C PRO A 1027 -13.88 28.13 33.29
N GLN A 1028 -12.68 27.57 33.42
CA GLN A 1028 -12.38 26.33 34.13
C GLN A 1028 -11.09 26.49 34.94
N LEU A 1029 -10.97 25.86 36.13
CA LEU A 1029 -9.73 25.86 36.91
C LEU A 1029 -9.28 24.44 37.22
N PHE A 1030 -7.96 24.27 37.36
CA PHE A 1030 -7.32 23.00 37.73
C PHE A 1030 -6.50 23.15 39.02
N GLN A 1031 -6.26 22.04 39.70
CA GLN A 1031 -5.37 21.93 40.86
C GLN A 1031 -4.34 20.81 40.65
N SER A 1032 -3.21 20.92 41.33
CA SER A 1032 -2.16 19.88 41.29
C SER A 1032 -2.51 18.74 42.23
N ASN A 1033 -2.42 17.51 41.74
CA ASN A 1033 -2.35 16.32 42.59
C ASN A 1033 -0.93 16.15 43.20
N ALA A 1034 -0.71 15.06 43.94
CA ALA A 1034 0.57 14.76 44.59
C ALA A 1034 1.74 14.50 43.61
N ASP A 1035 1.43 14.04 42.40
CA ASP A 1035 2.39 13.70 41.34
C ASP A 1035 2.60 14.85 40.34
N SER A 1036 2.06 16.04 40.64
CA SER A 1036 2.10 17.26 39.80
C SER A 1036 1.28 17.18 38.50
N GLU A 1037 0.31 16.27 38.43
CA GLU A 1037 -0.69 16.20 37.36
C GLU A 1037 -1.91 17.08 37.71
N ALA A 1038 -2.69 17.46 36.69
CA ALA A 1038 -3.87 18.30 36.85
C ALA A 1038 -5.15 17.49 37.15
N GLU A 1039 -5.91 17.96 38.12
CA GLU A 1039 -7.30 17.59 38.41
C GLU A 1039 -8.19 18.83 38.28
N ALA A 1040 -9.47 18.69 37.94
CA ALA A 1040 -10.40 19.81 37.92
C ALA A 1040 -10.63 20.38 39.35
N PHE A 1041 -10.49 21.70 39.53
CA PHE A 1041 -10.69 22.37 40.83
C PHE A 1041 -12.18 22.52 41.19
N PHE A 1042 -13.05 22.53 40.19
CA PHE A 1042 -14.51 22.43 40.28
C PHE A 1042 -15.03 21.66 39.06
N PRO A 1043 -16.28 21.12 39.08
CA PRO A 1043 -16.79 20.24 38.02
C PRO A 1043 -16.56 20.77 36.61
N ASP A 1044 -15.85 19.99 35.79
CA ASP A 1044 -15.30 20.48 34.53
C ASP A 1044 -16.37 20.73 33.46
N MET A 1045 -16.65 22.01 33.22
CA MET A 1045 -17.76 22.40 32.36
C MET A 1045 -17.57 22.06 30.88
N VAL A 1046 -16.37 21.69 30.38
CA VAL A 1046 -16.25 21.20 29.00
C VAL A 1046 -16.57 19.72 28.85
N ASN A 1047 -16.51 18.94 29.94
CA ASN A 1047 -16.85 17.52 29.99
C ASN A 1047 -18.39 17.32 30.02
N MET A 1048 -19.05 17.82 28.97
CA MET A 1048 -20.52 17.95 28.87
C MET A 1048 -21.18 16.96 27.90
N LEU A 1049 -22.39 16.54 28.22
CA LEU A 1049 -23.24 15.73 27.34
C LEU A 1049 -23.94 16.60 26.26
N VAL A 1050 -23.62 16.37 24.99
CA VAL A 1050 -24.15 17.14 23.84
C VAL A 1050 -25.25 16.39 23.10
N LEU A 1051 -26.51 16.75 23.33
CA LEU A 1051 -27.69 16.21 22.64
C LEU A 1051 -28.25 17.21 21.62
N GLY A 1052 -27.50 17.41 20.54
CA GLY A 1052 -27.80 18.43 19.55
C GLY A 1052 -27.73 19.83 20.17
N ARG A 1053 -28.87 20.52 20.29
CA ARG A 1053 -28.94 21.83 20.96
C ARG A 1053 -29.06 21.76 22.49
N HIS A 1054 -29.31 20.60 23.07
CA HIS A 1054 -29.53 20.43 24.50
C HIS A 1054 -28.24 19.95 25.17
N LEU A 1055 -27.70 20.76 26.09
CA LEU A 1055 -26.42 20.49 26.74
C LEU A 1055 -26.64 20.09 28.21
N GLY A 1056 -26.00 19.00 28.62
CA GLY A 1056 -25.87 18.56 30.02
C GLY A 1056 -24.48 18.89 30.51
N ILE A 1057 -24.34 20.06 31.14
CA ILE A 1057 -23.07 20.63 31.58
C ILE A 1057 -22.87 20.29 33.06
N PRO A 1058 -21.68 19.83 33.50
CA PRO A 1058 -21.34 19.69 34.92
C PRO A 1058 -21.61 20.98 35.69
N LYS A 1059 -22.14 20.88 36.92
CA LYS A 1059 -22.54 22.06 37.70
C LYS A 1059 -21.33 22.60 38.47
N PRO A 1060 -20.78 23.78 38.14
CA PRO A 1060 -19.49 24.22 38.68
C PRO A 1060 -19.52 24.69 40.14
N PHE A 1061 -20.71 24.84 40.75
CA PHE A 1061 -20.92 25.44 42.08
C PHE A 1061 -20.12 26.74 42.34
N GLY A 1062 -19.96 27.56 41.30
CA GLY A 1062 -19.22 28.82 41.34
C GLY A 1062 -19.83 29.90 42.24
N PRO A 1063 -19.12 31.03 42.42
CA PRO A 1063 -19.53 32.11 43.31
C PRO A 1063 -20.92 32.66 42.94
N VAL A 1064 -21.77 32.82 43.96
CA VAL A 1064 -23.14 33.32 43.78
C VAL A 1064 -23.14 34.86 43.77
N VAL A 1065 -23.39 35.44 42.61
CA VAL A 1065 -23.46 36.89 42.36
C VAL A 1065 -24.87 37.22 41.87
N GLY A 1066 -25.53 38.21 42.45
CA GLY A 1066 -26.91 38.57 42.07
C GLY A 1066 -27.94 37.43 42.22
N GLY A 1067 -27.67 36.44 43.09
CA GLY A 1067 -28.52 35.26 43.27
C GLY A 1067 -28.32 34.15 42.21
N ARG A 1068 -27.29 34.23 41.36
CA ARG A 1068 -26.95 33.20 40.36
C ARG A 1068 -25.47 32.84 40.43
N CYS A 1069 -25.11 31.62 40.04
CA CYS A 1069 -23.71 31.24 39.87
C CYS A 1069 -23.10 32.02 38.69
N CYS A 1070 -22.02 32.77 38.91
CA CYS A 1070 -21.40 33.57 37.84
C CYS A 1070 -20.75 32.72 36.73
N LEU A 1071 -20.20 31.53 37.07
CA LEU A 1071 -19.68 30.58 36.08
C LEU A 1071 -20.78 30.06 35.14
N GLU A 1072 -21.89 29.53 35.69
CA GLU A 1072 -23.03 29.11 34.87
C GLU A 1072 -23.59 30.25 34.01
N GLN A 1073 -23.58 31.49 34.52
CA GLN A 1073 -24.03 32.65 33.75
C GLN A 1073 -23.09 32.94 32.58
N ARG A 1074 -21.77 32.97 32.79
CA ARG A 1074 -20.79 33.19 31.71
C ARG A 1074 -20.87 32.10 30.64
N VAL A 1075 -21.11 30.85 31.01
CA VAL A 1075 -21.31 29.76 30.04
C VAL A 1075 -22.61 29.93 29.24
N ARG A 1076 -23.71 30.36 29.87
CA ARG A 1076 -24.94 30.73 29.15
C ARG A 1076 -24.72 31.89 28.17
N GLU A 1077 -24.00 32.94 28.60
CA GLU A 1077 -23.64 34.10 27.77
C GLU A 1077 -22.82 33.72 26.52
N LEU A 1078 -22.03 32.65 26.59
CA LEU A 1078 -21.24 32.13 25.45
C LEU A 1078 -22.05 31.20 24.52
N LEU A 1079 -22.91 30.34 25.07
CA LEU A 1079 -23.53 29.24 24.34
C LEU A 1079 -24.99 29.48 23.91
N GLU A 1080 -25.81 30.15 24.73
CA GLU A 1080 -27.22 30.44 24.40
C GLU A 1080 -27.38 31.30 23.13
N PRO A 1081 -26.50 32.26 22.79
CA PRO A 1081 -26.55 32.98 21.51
C PRO A 1081 -26.39 32.10 20.26
N LEU A 1082 -25.87 30.88 20.39
CA LEU A 1082 -25.80 29.89 19.30
C LEU A 1082 -27.09 29.07 19.16
N GLY A 1083 -28.12 29.35 19.97
CA GLY A 1083 -29.35 28.57 20.02
C GLY A 1083 -29.26 27.29 20.87
N LEU A 1084 -28.21 27.16 21.69
CA LEU A 1084 -27.97 26.05 22.60
C LEU A 1084 -28.71 26.27 23.94
N SER A 1085 -29.05 25.17 24.62
CA SER A 1085 -29.83 25.16 25.86
C SER A 1085 -29.02 24.51 26.99
N CYS A 1086 -28.41 25.34 27.85
CA CYS A 1086 -27.55 24.89 28.94
C CYS A 1086 -28.35 24.36 30.16
N THR A 1087 -28.33 23.05 30.38
CA THR A 1087 -28.76 22.42 31.65
C THR A 1087 -27.51 22.16 32.49
N PHE A 1088 -27.47 22.65 33.73
CA PHE A 1088 -26.38 22.32 34.66
C PHE A 1088 -26.82 21.17 35.56
N ILE A 1089 -26.10 20.04 35.49
CA ILE A 1089 -26.39 18.78 36.17
C ILE A 1089 -25.48 18.68 37.40
N ASP A 1090 -26.05 18.34 38.56
CA ASP A 1090 -25.26 18.07 39.76
C ASP A 1090 -24.69 16.65 39.70
N ASP A 1091 -23.37 16.59 39.61
CA ASP A 1091 -22.55 15.39 39.55
C ASP A 1091 -21.45 15.38 40.63
N PHE A 1092 -21.46 16.33 41.57
CA PHE A 1092 -20.30 16.64 42.42
C PHE A 1092 -19.81 15.45 43.26
N PHE A 1093 -20.72 14.76 43.96
CA PHE A 1093 -20.38 13.61 44.81
C PHE A 1093 -20.47 12.26 44.08
N SER A 1094 -21.08 12.22 42.90
CA SER A 1094 -21.31 11.00 42.11
C SER A 1094 -20.27 10.79 41.02
N TYR A 1095 -19.63 11.86 40.51
CA TYR A 1095 -18.62 11.80 39.46
C TYR A 1095 -17.42 12.70 39.80
N HIS A 1096 -17.59 14.02 39.95
CA HIS A 1096 -16.48 14.99 40.08
C HIS A 1096 -15.42 14.58 41.13
N VAL A 1097 -15.85 14.22 42.34
CA VAL A 1097 -14.94 13.82 43.43
C VAL A 1097 -14.16 12.52 43.17
N LEU A 1098 -14.46 11.82 42.08
CA LEU A 1098 -13.78 10.64 41.56
C LEU A 1098 -13.05 10.90 40.22
N LEU A 1099 -12.79 12.18 39.89
CA LEU A 1099 -12.02 12.62 38.72
C LEU A 1099 -12.68 12.35 37.37
N GLY A 1100 -13.94 12.76 37.21
CA GLY A 1100 -14.64 12.77 35.92
C GLY A 1100 -16.04 13.36 36.07
N GLU A 1101 -16.73 13.71 34.99
CA GLU A 1101 -17.97 14.50 35.06
C GLU A 1101 -19.12 13.89 34.23
N VAL A 1102 -20.14 14.69 33.88
CA VAL A 1102 -21.29 14.28 33.05
C VAL A 1102 -20.88 13.50 31.78
N HIS A 1103 -19.88 13.94 31.02
CA HIS A 1103 -19.48 13.25 29.79
C HIS A 1103 -18.86 11.89 30.09
N CYS A 1104 -17.84 11.82 30.96
CA CYS A 1104 -17.24 10.53 31.38
C CYS A 1104 -18.28 9.53 31.93
N GLY A 1105 -19.33 10.04 32.59
CA GLY A 1105 -20.42 9.26 33.16
C GLY A 1105 -21.55 8.85 32.21
N THR A 1106 -21.53 9.29 30.94
CA THR A 1106 -22.54 8.99 29.92
C THR A 1106 -21.88 8.57 28.61
N ASN A 1107 -22.65 8.14 27.60
CA ASN A 1107 -22.15 7.90 26.24
C ASN A 1107 -23.32 8.08 25.25
N VAL A 1108 -23.07 8.36 23.97
CA VAL A 1108 -24.12 8.68 22.99
C VAL A 1108 -23.89 8.01 21.65
N ARG A 1109 -24.83 7.14 21.25
CA ARG A 1109 -24.91 6.65 19.88
C ARG A 1109 -25.57 7.71 19.01
N ARG A 1110 -24.92 8.10 17.90
CA ARG A 1110 -25.39 9.18 17.01
C ARG A 1110 -25.66 8.67 15.60
N LYS A 1111 -26.32 9.51 14.80
CA LYS A 1111 -26.66 9.19 13.42
C LYS A 1111 -25.40 9.18 12.53
N PRO A 1112 -25.16 8.10 11.75
CA PRO A 1112 -24.11 8.07 10.75
C PRO A 1112 -24.15 9.25 9.78
N PHE A 1113 -22.97 9.60 9.23
CA PHE A 1113 -22.87 10.66 8.24
C PHE A 1113 -23.69 10.33 6.97
N ALA A 1114 -24.27 11.36 6.35
CA ALA A 1114 -24.91 11.22 5.05
C ALA A 1114 -23.87 11.06 3.91
N PHE A 1115 -22.68 11.65 4.10
CA PHE A 1115 -21.55 11.51 3.19
C PHE A 1115 -21.03 10.06 3.19
N LYS A 1116 -20.77 9.51 2.01
CA LYS A 1116 -20.34 8.12 1.85
C LYS A 1116 -18.82 8.03 1.89
N TRP A 1117 -18.28 7.21 2.78
CA TRP A 1117 -16.84 7.16 3.07
C TRP A 1117 -15.98 6.83 1.85
N TRP A 1118 -16.49 6.04 0.89
CA TRP A 1118 -15.77 5.72 -0.35
C TRP A 1118 -15.65 6.91 -1.33
N HIS A 1119 -16.42 7.99 -1.12
CA HIS A 1119 -16.24 9.28 -1.80
C HIS A 1119 -15.17 10.17 -1.15
N VAL A 1120 -14.65 9.80 0.03
CA VAL A 1120 -13.42 10.43 0.55
C VAL A 1120 -12.30 10.15 -0.44
N VAL A 1121 -11.37 11.07 -0.55
CA VAL A 1121 -10.07 10.81 -1.17
C VAL A 1121 -9.05 11.02 -0.03
N PRO A 1122 -8.57 9.94 0.63
CA PRO A 1122 -7.95 10.05 1.97
C PRO A 1122 -6.65 10.82 2.12
#